data_AF-A0A6L2Q4J9-F1
#
_entry.id   AF-A0A6L2Q4J9-F1
#
_cell.length_a   1.000
_cell.length_b   1.000
_cell.length_c   1.000
_cell.angle_alpha   90.00
_cell.angle_beta   90.00
_cell.angle_gamma   90.00
#
_symmetry.space_group_name_H-M   'P 1'
#
loop_
_entity.id
_entity.type
_entity.pdbx_description
1 polymer ?
#
loop_
_entity_poly.entity_id
_entity_poly.type
_entity_poly.pdbx_seq_one_letter_code
_entity_poly.pdbx_strand_id
1 'polypeptide(L)'
;MSVKTTFIFWIFCAYGMTVVFSVAFTEECDSGMISKLLGPMVHNIASRYFINSQCICVITEGNGIILKYIPKSVSVFHIQIGGIGSAIQGIEDSDTLDSTKLTNGTQNFERLLIEAMNARCEPYIVHVRSIRSVIHSFARTTRRAVTRYCKKFLYLPITLEGEILQLQNIFSMQEMNYMPDFIITRFRNPENTKSNLIQCGHDDSNFKHKRHKRRVSTDFNADTAQTSPRDRQENEKRQEFSKSIKNGVLMQEDEGSNFTTPEEGRCVEESNCAMYEGGCFVEESNCAISEGGCCVEESKCPVSEGGCFVEESNCAISEGGCCVEDSNWAISEGGCCVKESNCSTSEGGRCMEAPDDINIVTNTSINLCKASCLNTINDNMNVIEIVTHKFVGKNPSSEAVLDIWVNDGQHAGFLKCTDLFPDKIRNLEGRVVKVTTLNYVPFVVLIHDEERSLYGGSELLTFMEFAKKLNFTWELVQDEDNLWGAAWSNGSGNGVIGYVAEDKADVGFAALYLWYSTFPWIDYTTVLSRTGVTCLVPKPKMLPSWMSLWLPFSPVMWAAVSVCIIIITVAFHKLAETSNKYLGATTLESYATWINCLLTTLGMFVLQPPPDPQETGHGPVKGFVTAVLVFFLLVSSVYSGGLASVLTVPRYEHPIDTVKELADSRLPWVNVHEVWVWSLLDNDDSASKMLVQHFQVLTEEEMTVLSTQGNTAFSLEKLASNHYSVPVHINETAIQTLRIMKEIMYGGYTVMYIRKSSPYKESFNQLISSLFEAGITQYWEGQTIRRHMSERLQIAIIQSVVVDKQDGPLQLTLDHLQGAFVILALGLSLAIFSFIIEITCSIIKKYHSSFENKF
;
A
#
# COMPACT_ATOMS: atom_id res chain seq x y z
N MET A 1 -57.66 -41.65 26.18
CA MET A 1 -58.86 -41.11 25.52
C MET A 1 -58.57 -39.64 25.20
N SER A 2 -58.57 -39.22 23.93
CA SER A 2 -59.74 -38.70 23.20
C SER A 2 -60.16 -37.31 23.76
N VAL A 3 -60.24 -36.19 22.99
CA VAL A 3 -60.22 -36.03 21.52
C VAL A 3 -60.05 -34.55 21.06
N LYS A 4 -59.49 -34.32 19.86
CA LYS A 4 -59.58 -33.10 18.97
C LYS A 4 -59.01 -31.76 19.52
N THR A 5 -58.62 -30.77 18.70
CA THR A 5 -58.98 -30.47 17.28
C THR A 5 -57.81 -29.85 16.48
N THR A 6 -57.87 -29.97 15.15
CA THR A 6 -56.86 -29.54 14.15
C THR A 6 -57.31 -28.30 13.36
N PHE A 7 -56.35 -27.61 12.70
CA PHE A 7 -56.39 -26.65 11.55
C PHE A 7 -55.67 -25.31 11.84
N ILE A 8 -54.70 -24.73 11.08
CA ILE A 8 -54.42 -24.58 9.62
C ILE A 8 -55.39 -23.56 8.96
N PHE A 9 -55.00 -22.43 8.35
CA PHE A 9 -53.72 -21.97 7.78
C PHE A 9 -53.64 -20.42 7.57
N TRP A 10 -52.41 -19.89 7.40
CA TRP A 10 -51.94 -18.73 6.58
C TRP A 10 -52.58 -17.33 6.67
N ILE A 11 -51.72 -16.28 6.77
CA ILE A 11 -51.48 -15.24 5.73
C ILE A 11 -50.39 -14.21 6.17
N PHE A 12 -49.66 -13.66 5.17
CA PHE A 12 -48.68 -12.55 5.16
C PHE A 12 -47.24 -12.72 5.72
N CYS A 13 -46.29 -12.79 4.79
CA CYS A 13 -44.98 -12.14 4.92
C CYS A 13 -45.12 -10.63 4.64
N ALA A 14 -44.71 -9.78 5.59
CA ALA A 14 -44.18 -8.44 5.38
C ALA A 14 -43.65 -7.88 6.71
N TYR A 15 -42.58 -7.08 6.66
CA TYR A 15 -41.86 -6.49 7.80
C TYR A 15 -41.09 -7.46 8.71
N GLY A 16 -39.82 -7.12 8.94
CA GLY A 16 -38.92 -7.90 9.78
C GLY A 16 -39.33 -7.81 11.25
N MET A 17 -39.58 -8.97 11.86
CA MET A 17 -39.59 -9.14 13.31
C MET A 17 -38.80 -10.39 13.69
N THR A 18 -38.21 -10.32 14.88
CA THR A 18 -37.46 -11.37 15.55
C THR A 18 -38.20 -12.70 15.59
N VAL A 19 -37.56 -13.76 15.07
CA VAL A 19 -38.05 -15.14 15.20
C VAL A 19 -37.80 -15.61 16.63
N VAL A 20 -38.75 -15.38 17.53
CA VAL A 20 -38.74 -15.97 18.88
C VAL A 20 -39.39 -17.35 18.81
N PHE A 21 -38.58 -18.40 18.65
CA PHE A 21 -39.04 -19.77 18.87
C PHE A 21 -39.24 -20.02 20.37
N SER A 22 -40.48 -19.86 20.83
CA SER A 22 -40.90 -20.36 22.14
C SER A 22 -41.19 -21.86 22.03
N VAL A 23 -40.17 -22.68 22.29
CA VAL A 23 -40.32 -24.14 22.35
C VAL A 23 -40.81 -24.53 23.74
N ALA A 24 -42.00 -25.14 23.80
CA ALA A 24 -42.50 -25.75 25.03
C ALA A 24 -41.71 -27.03 25.32
N PHE A 25 -40.89 -27.02 26.39
CA PHE A 25 -40.15 -28.18 26.84
C PHE A 25 -41.07 -29.17 27.56
N THR A 26 -41.15 -30.40 27.07
CA THR A 26 -41.60 -31.54 27.86
C THR A 26 -40.50 -31.95 28.84
N GLU A 27 -40.82 -32.02 30.14
CA GLU A 27 -39.87 -32.45 31.17
C GLU A 27 -39.66 -33.97 31.12
N GLU A 28 -38.53 -34.42 30.57
CA GLU A 28 -37.99 -35.74 30.86
C GLU A 28 -36.95 -35.66 31.99
N CYS A 29 -37.24 -36.39 33.06
CA CYS A 29 -36.51 -36.35 34.32
C CYS A 29 -35.23 -37.21 34.30
N ASP A 30 -34.13 -36.70 33.73
CA ASP A 30 -32.82 -37.37 33.93
C ASP A 30 -31.56 -36.46 33.89
N SER A 31 -31.70 -35.16 34.19
CA SER A 31 -30.58 -34.18 34.15
C SER A 31 -30.33 -33.41 35.47
N GLY A 32 -30.83 -33.93 36.58
CA GLY A 32 -31.06 -33.16 37.81
C GLY A 32 -29.83 -32.70 38.61
N MET A 33 -28.65 -33.30 38.41
CA MET A 33 -27.44 -32.99 39.19
C MET A 33 -26.50 -32.03 38.45
N ILE A 34 -26.24 -32.28 37.16
CA ILE A 34 -25.28 -31.49 36.36
C ILE A 34 -25.84 -30.11 36.00
N SER A 35 -27.15 -30.00 35.72
CA SER A 35 -27.83 -28.71 35.52
C SER A 35 -27.72 -27.78 36.74
N LYS A 36 -27.88 -28.33 37.96
CA LYS A 36 -27.69 -27.61 39.22
C LYS A 36 -26.24 -27.19 39.49
N LEU A 37 -25.27 -27.82 38.84
CA LEU A 37 -23.84 -27.57 39.05
C LEU A 37 -23.26 -26.59 38.01
N LEU A 38 -23.44 -26.89 36.72
CA LEU A 38 -22.99 -26.05 35.60
C LEU A 38 -23.83 -24.76 35.48
N GLY A 39 -25.14 -24.83 35.72
CA GLY A 39 -26.05 -23.70 35.51
C GLY A 39 -25.66 -22.44 36.30
N PRO A 40 -25.50 -22.51 37.63
CA PRO A 40 -25.07 -21.36 38.44
C PRO A 40 -23.68 -20.82 38.06
N MET A 41 -22.74 -21.69 37.65
CA MET A 41 -21.43 -21.29 37.16
C MET A 41 -21.55 -20.49 35.85
N VAL A 42 -22.29 -21.01 34.87
CA VAL A 42 -22.53 -20.35 33.57
C VAL A 42 -23.24 -19.01 33.77
N HIS A 43 -24.23 -18.95 34.67
CA HIS A 43 -24.91 -17.70 35.02
C HIS A 43 -23.93 -16.64 35.56
N ASN A 44 -23.02 -17.03 36.45
CA ASN A 44 -22.01 -16.14 37.03
C ASN A 44 -21.00 -15.66 35.97
N ILE A 45 -20.45 -16.57 35.16
CA ILE A 45 -19.51 -16.23 34.07
C ILE A 45 -20.18 -15.31 33.05
N ALA A 46 -21.39 -15.63 32.59
CA ALA A 46 -22.11 -14.80 31.63
C ALA A 46 -22.44 -13.41 32.19
N SER A 47 -22.89 -13.33 33.45
CA SER A 47 -23.17 -12.05 34.11
C SER A 47 -21.93 -11.19 34.32
N ARG A 48 -20.75 -11.81 34.55
CA ARG A 48 -19.49 -11.09 34.79
C ARG A 48 -18.76 -10.68 33.50
N TYR A 49 -18.78 -11.53 32.48
CA TYR A 49 -17.91 -11.39 31.30
C TYR A 49 -18.64 -11.12 29.98
N PHE A 50 -19.90 -11.53 29.86
CA PHE A 50 -20.64 -11.53 28.59
C PHE A 50 -21.83 -10.55 28.60
N ILE A 51 -22.14 -9.93 29.74
CA ILE A 51 -23.31 -9.05 29.92
C ILE A 51 -23.27 -7.77 29.06
N ASN A 52 -22.07 -7.32 28.67
CA ASN A 52 -21.88 -6.14 27.82
C ASN A 52 -21.82 -6.47 26.31
N SER A 53 -21.79 -7.75 25.93
CA SER A 53 -21.73 -8.16 24.52
C SER A 53 -23.13 -8.09 23.88
N GLN A 54 -23.18 -7.75 22.58
CA GLN A 54 -24.44 -7.58 21.84
C GLN A 54 -25.30 -8.85 21.83
N CYS A 55 -24.67 -10.02 21.71
CA CYS A 55 -25.29 -11.33 21.88
C CYS A 55 -24.27 -12.38 22.30
N ILE A 56 -24.76 -13.48 22.87
CA ILE A 56 -23.99 -14.68 23.22
C ILE A 56 -24.39 -15.78 22.24
N CYS A 57 -23.42 -16.41 21.57
CA CYS A 57 -23.68 -17.61 20.78
C CYS A 57 -23.59 -18.83 21.69
N VAL A 58 -24.64 -19.65 21.71
CA VAL A 58 -24.69 -20.87 22.53
C VAL A 58 -24.95 -22.08 21.64
N ILE A 59 -24.02 -23.02 21.68
CA ILE A 59 -24.02 -24.23 20.86
C ILE A 59 -24.30 -25.40 21.80
N THR A 60 -25.38 -26.13 21.59
CA THR A 60 -25.76 -27.27 22.46
C THR A 60 -26.07 -28.53 21.69
N GLU A 61 -25.60 -29.66 22.20
CA GLU A 61 -26.03 -30.98 21.78
C GLU A 61 -27.13 -31.52 22.70
N GLY A 62 -28.31 -31.85 22.17
CA GLY A 62 -29.47 -32.29 22.97
C GLY A 62 -30.34 -31.17 23.56
N ASN A 63 -30.86 -31.35 24.78
CA ASN A 63 -32.03 -30.63 25.34
C ASN A 63 -31.81 -29.16 25.76
N GLY A 64 -30.72 -28.50 25.38
CA GLY A 64 -30.54 -27.04 25.52
C GLY A 64 -30.61 -26.45 26.95
N ILE A 65 -30.50 -27.28 28.00
CA ILE A 65 -30.88 -26.92 29.38
C ILE A 65 -30.13 -25.69 29.94
N ILE A 66 -28.89 -25.48 29.48
CA ILE A 66 -28.02 -24.36 29.88
C ILE A 66 -28.62 -22.99 29.53
N LEU A 67 -29.46 -22.90 28.49
CA LEU A 67 -30.12 -21.66 28.07
C LEU A 67 -30.92 -21.01 29.21
N LYS A 68 -31.49 -21.81 30.13
CA LYS A 68 -32.26 -21.32 31.29
C LYS A 68 -31.42 -20.51 32.29
N TYR A 69 -30.10 -20.62 32.24
CA TYR A 69 -29.16 -19.97 33.15
C TYR A 69 -28.48 -18.72 32.55
N ILE A 70 -28.69 -18.43 31.27
CA ILE A 70 -28.14 -17.23 30.64
C ILE A 70 -28.93 -16.00 31.15
N PRO A 71 -28.28 -14.88 31.50
CA PRO A 71 -28.97 -13.65 31.89
C PRO A 71 -29.94 -13.17 30.81
N LYS A 72 -31.20 -12.94 31.17
CA LYS A 72 -32.25 -12.44 30.26
C LYS A 72 -31.98 -11.04 29.69
N SER A 73 -30.96 -10.35 30.19
CA SER A 73 -30.50 -9.04 29.73
C SER A 73 -29.66 -9.09 28.45
N VAL A 74 -29.25 -10.29 27.99
CA VAL A 74 -28.41 -10.46 26.80
C VAL A 74 -29.14 -11.33 25.76
N SER A 75 -29.06 -10.93 24.49
CA SER A 75 -29.60 -11.70 23.38
C SER A 75 -28.82 -13.01 23.18
N VAL A 76 -29.51 -14.12 22.89
CA VAL A 76 -28.87 -15.43 22.68
C VAL A 76 -29.10 -15.91 21.26
N PHE A 77 -28.01 -16.21 20.55
CA PHE A 77 -28.04 -16.93 19.28
C PHE A 77 -27.81 -18.42 19.57
N HIS A 78 -28.85 -19.23 19.52
CA HIS A 78 -28.78 -20.65 19.88
C HIS A 78 -28.64 -21.55 18.65
N ILE A 79 -27.66 -22.45 18.67
CA ILE A 79 -27.43 -23.47 17.65
C ILE A 79 -27.58 -24.85 18.31
N GLN A 80 -28.56 -25.63 17.86
CA GLN A 80 -28.83 -26.98 18.38
C GLN A 80 -28.36 -28.07 17.41
N ILE A 81 -27.45 -28.93 17.87
CA ILE A 81 -26.88 -30.04 17.12
C ILE A 81 -27.46 -31.33 17.69
N GLY A 82 -28.07 -32.20 16.88
CA GLY A 82 -28.58 -33.50 17.35
C GLY A 82 -29.73 -33.44 18.37
N GLY A 83 -30.85 -34.07 18.00
CA GLY A 83 -32.04 -34.17 18.84
C GLY A 83 -33.30 -34.42 18.00
N ILE A 84 -34.40 -34.78 18.66
CA ILE A 84 -35.69 -34.93 17.98
C ILE A 84 -36.13 -33.56 17.47
N GLY A 85 -36.10 -33.37 16.15
CA GLY A 85 -36.41 -32.09 15.49
C GLY A 85 -35.21 -31.20 15.16
N SER A 86 -33.97 -31.59 15.46
CA SER A 86 -32.78 -30.81 15.05
C SER A 86 -32.49 -30.95 13.55
N ALA A 87 -32.18 -29.85 12.87
CA ALA A 87 -31.80 -29.85 11.45
C ALA A 87 -30.36 -30.32 11.16
N ILE A 88 -29.48 -30.34 12.17
CA ILE A 88 -28.06 -30.68 12.05
C ILE A 88 -27.84 -32.12 12.53
N GLN A 89 -27.60 -33.04 11.59
CA GLN A 89 -27.25 -34.44 11.86
C GLN A 89 -25.73 -34.60 12.01
N GLY A 90 -25.21 -34.19 13.17
CA GLY A 90 -23.79 -34.32 13.52
C GLY A 90 -22.86 -33.31 12.82
N ILE A 91 -21.59 -33.31 13.25
CA ILE A 91 -20.51 -32.49 12.70
C ILE A 91 -19.28 -33.39 12.52
N GLU A 92 -18.58 -33.20 11.41
CA GLU A 92 -17.42 -33.99 11.00
C GLU A 92 -16.12 -33.47 11.62
N ASP A 93 -15.27 -34.39 12.10
CA ASP A 93 -13.93 -34.07 12.60
C ASP A 93 -12.93 -34.12 11.44
N SER A 94 -12.71 -32.97 10.80
CA SER A 94 -11.78 -32.83 9.68
C SER A 94 -10.99 -31.53 9.80
N ASP A 95 -9.69 -31.64 9.52
CA ASP A 95 -8.69 -30.60 9.39
C ASP A 95 -8.77 -29.83 8.05
N THR A 96 -9.43 -30.40 7.04
CA THR A 96 -9.55 -29.77 5.72
C THR A 96 -10.21 -28.39 5.81
N LEU A 97 -9.65 -27.40 5.09
CA LEU A 97 -10.19 -26.04 5.02
C LEU A 97 -11.35 -25.92 4.01
N ASP A 98 -11.43 -26.86 3.08
CA ASP A 98 -12.40 -26.91 1.98
C ASP A 98 -13.77 -27.44 2.45
N SER A 99 -14.66 -26.52 2.82
CA SER A 99 -16.02 -26.86 3.27
C SER A 99 -16.88 -27.64 2.26
N THR A 100 -16.50 -27.68 0.97
CA THR A 100 -17.30 -28.38 -0.06
C THR A 100 -17.19 -29.91 0.03
N LYS A 101 -16.10 -30.42 0.64
CA LYS A 101 -15.84 -31.84 0.84
C LYS A 101 -16.56 -32.43 2.07
N LEU A 102 -17.07 -31.56 2.94
CA LEU A 102 -17.67 -31.94 4.22
C LEU A 102 -19.15 -32.30 4.06
N THR A 103 -19.63 -33.15 4.96
CA THR A 103 -21.04 -33.51 5.14
C THR A 103 -22.00 -32.31 5.20
N ASN A 104 -23.20 -32.44 4.61
CA ASN A 104 -24.25 -31.41 4.63
C ASN A 104 -24.63 -30.93 6.04
N GLY A 105 -24.52 -31.79 7.06
CA GLY A 105 -24.70 -31.41 8.47
C GLY A 105 -23.68 -30.36 8.92
N THR A 106 -22.40 -30.61 8.64
CA THR A 106 -21.30 -29.68 8.90
C THR A 106 -21.46 -28.38 8.12
N GLN A 107 -21.80 -28.43 6.82
CA GLN A 107 -22.02 -27.22 6.01
C GLN A 107 -23.17 -26.34 6.56
N ASN A 108 -24.27 -26.95 7.02
CA ASN A 108 -25.39 -26.22 7.64
C ASN A 108 -25.01 -25.62 9.00
N PHE A 109 -24.24 -26.35 9.82
CA PHE A 109 -23.69 -25.84 11.07
C PHE A 109 -22.76 -24.64 10.83
N GLU A 110 -21.87 -24.73 9.84
CA GLU A 110 -20.97 -23.64 9.45
C GLU A 110 -21.71 -22.39 8.96
N ARG A 111 -22.81 -22.54 8.20
CA ARG A 111 -23.65 -21.41 7.81
C ARG A 111 -24.21 -20.67 9.03
N LEU A 112 -24.76 -21.40 10.00
CA LEU A 112 -25.30 -20.81 11.24
C LEU A 112 -24.21 -20.18 12.13
N LEU A 113 -23.00 -20.77 12.15
CA LEU A 113 -21.83 -20.16 12.78
C LEU A 113 -21.44 -18.83 12.12
N ILE A 114 -21.44 -18.76 10.79
CA ILE A 114 -21.14 -17.53 10.04
C ILE A 114 -22.20 -16.46 10.33
N GLU A 115 -23.49 -16.83 10.39
CA GLU A 115 -24.57 -15.92 10.78
C GLU A 115 -24.39 -15.38 12.20
N ALA A 116 -24.04 -16.23 13.17
CA ALA A 116 -23.74 -15.82 14.55
C ALA A 116 -22.53 -14.87 14.65
N MET A 117 -21.49 -15.10 13.83
CA MET A 117 -20.32 -14.21 13.75
C MET A 117 -20.69 -12.85 13.13
N ASN A 118 -21.47 -12.86 12.05
CA ASN A 118 -21.95 -11.67 11.34
C ASN A 118 -22.92 -10.84 12.20
N ALA A 119 -23.67 -11.48 13.10
CA ALA A 119 -24.49 -10.83 14.11
C ALA A 119 -23.69 -10.22 15.30
N ARG A 120 -22.35 -10.30 15.26
CA ARG A 120 -21.42 -9.84 16.32
C ARG A 120 -21.65 -10.49 17.69
N CYS A 121 -22.01 -11.77 17.72
CA CYS A 121 -21.96 -12.51 18.98
C CYS A 121 -20.49 -12.85 19.29
N GLU A 122 -19.88 -12.12 20.22
CA GLU A 122 -18.45 -12.25 20.58
C GLU A 122 -18.17 -13.44 21.51
N PRO A 123 -19.01 -13.72 22.54
CA PRO A 123 -18.81 -14.85 23.44
C PRO A 123 -19.51 -16.11 22.93
N TYR A 124 -18.82 -17.25 23.05
CA TYR A 124 -19.30 -18.56 22.61
C TYR A 124 -19.34 -19.53 23.80
N ILE A 125 -20.52 -20.05 24.11
CA ILE A 125 -20.72 -21.11 25.10
C ILE A 125 -20.97 -22.41 24.33
N VAL A 126 -20.08 -23.39 24.48
CA VAL A 126 -20.09 -24.62 23.67
C VAL A 126 -20.33 -25.82 24.59
N HIS A 127 -21.45 -26.51 24.39
CA HIS A 127 -21.85 -27.71 25.14
C HIS A 127 -22.15 -28.85 24.17
N VAL A 128 -21.12 -29.59 23.77
CA VAL A 128 -21.18 -30.67 22.78
C VAL A 128 -20.35 -31.87 23.25
N ARG A 129 -20.52 -33.04 22.63
CA ARG A 129 -19.68 -34.22 22.90
C ARG A 129 -18.32 -34.09 22.23
N SER A 130 -18.30 -33.72 20.94
CA SER A 130 -17.07 -33.54 20.16
C SER A 130 -16.72 -32.05 20.01
N ILE A 131 -15.83 -31.58 20.87
CA ILE A 131 -15.31 -30.21 20.82
C ILE A 131 -14.35 -29.98 19.64
N ARG A 132 -13.59 -31.00 19.21
CA ARG A 132 -12.60 -30.89 18.11
C ARG A 132 -13.27 -30.48 16.80
N SER A 133 -14.38 -31.11 16.48
CA SER A 133 -15.16 -30.87 15.26
C SER A 133 -15.72 -29.44 15.24
N VAL A 134 -16.07 -28.89 16.41
CA VAL A 134 -16.49 -27.49 16.58
C VAL A 134 -15.29 -26.53 16.46
N ILE A 135 -14.11 -26.87 16.99
CA ILE A 135 -12.88 -26.07 16.87
C ILE A 135 -12.44 -25.95 15.40
N HIS A 136 -12.39 -27.06 14.65
CA HIS A 136 -12.11 -27.03 13.21
C HIS A 136 -13.17 -26.24 12.42
N SER A 137 -14.46 -26.40 12.78
CA SER A 137 -15.53 -25.59 12.17
C SER A 137 -15.35 -24.09 12.45
N PHE A 138 -14.89 -23.69 13.64
CA PHE A 138 -14.52 -22.31 13.93
C PHE A 138 -13.35 -21.83 13.06
N ALA A 139 -12.33 -22.65 12.84
CA ALA A 139 -11.16 -22.32 12.02
C ALA A 139 -11.53 -22.02 10.55
N ARG A 140 -12.47 -22.78 9.98
CA ARG A 140 -13.02 -22.55 8.64
C ARG A 140 -13.95 -21.33 8.58
N THR A 141 -14.86 -21.21 9.54
CA THR A 141 -15.91 -20.17 9.49
C THR A 141 -15.40 -18.76 9.78
N THR A 142 -14.32 -18.59 10.57
CA THR A 142 -13.69 -17.26 10.77
C THR A 142 -13.12 -16.65 9.48
N ARG A 143 -12.64 -17.49 8.55
CA ARG A 143 -12.16 -17.05 7.24
C ARG A 143 -13.31 -16.46 6.40
N ARG A 144 -14.47 -17.14 6.43
CA ARG A 144 -15.68 -16.83 5.63
C ARG A 144 -16.59 -15.75 6.24
N ALA A 145 -16.53 -15.51 7.55
CA ALA A 145 -17.32 -14.48 8.22
C ALA A 145 -16.86 -13.06 7.86
N VAL A 146 -17.77 -12.09 7.93
CA VAL A 146 -17.53 -10.67 7.62
C VAL A 146 -17.02 -9.92 8.85
N THR A 147 -17.75 -9.99 9.98
CA THR A 147 -17.31 -9.37 11.24
C THR A 147 -16.48 -10.36 12.07
N ARG A 148 -15.32 -9.90 12.53
CA ARG A 148 -14.27 -10.74 13.12
C ARG A 148 -13.69 -10.00 14.34
N TYR A 149 -13.91 -10.54 15.53
CA TYR A 149 -13.39 -10.01 16.79
C TYR A 149 -12.75 -11.14 17.61
N CYS A 150 -11.91 -10.80 18.60
CA CYS A 150 -11.40 -11.76 19.57
C CYS A 150 -12.56 -12.38 20.35
N LYS A 151 -12.59 -13.71 20.42
CA LYS A 151 -13.74 -14.47 20.94
C LYS A 151 -13.39 -15.10 22.28
N LYS A 152 -14.28 -14.90 23.25
CA LYS A 152 -14.24 -15.59 24.54
C LYS A 152 -14.98 -16.91 24.42
N PHE A 153 -14.28 -18.03 24.53
CA PHE A 153 -14.88 -19.37 24.44
C PHE A 153 -14.97 -20.03 25.81
N LEU A 154 -16.15 -20.52 26.15
CA LEU A 154 -16.41 -21.33 27.34
C LEU A 154 -16.96 -22.69 26.91
N TYR A 155 -16.14 -23.75 27.04
CA TYR A 155 -16.58 -25.11 26.81
C TYR A 155 -17.09 -25.78 28.08
N LEU A 156 -18.23 -26.47 27.94
CA LEU A 156 -18.98 -27.15 28.99
C LEU A 156 -19.12 -28.65 28.62
N PRO A 157 -18.54 -29.58 29.40
CA PRO A 157 -18.52 -30.99 29.03
C PRO A 157 -19.91 -31.64 29.10
N ILE A 158 -20.17 -32.57 28.18
CA ILE A 158 -21.28 -33.52 28.26
C ILE A 158 -20.76 -34.81 28.89
N THR A 159 -21.54 -35.40 29.82
CA THR A 159 -21.29 -36.73 30.37
C THR A 159 -22.19 -37.76 29.70
N LEU A 160 -21.64 -38.92 29.39
CA LEU A 160 -22.38 -40.11 28.95
C LEU A 160 -22.17 -41.20 30.00
N GLU A 161 -23.28 -41.76 30.51
CA GLU A 161 -23.30 -42.98 31.34
C GLU A 161 -22.35 -43.03 32.56
N GLY A 162 -21.95 -41.87 33.07
CA GLY A 162 -21.06 -41.74 34.24
C GLY A 162 -19.57 -41.64 33.92
N GLU A 163 -19.15 -41.81 32.66
CA GLU A 163 -17.74 -41.59 32.28
C GLU A 163 -17.45 -40.12 31.97
N ILE A 164 -16.37 -39.61 32.55
CA ILE A 164 -15.82 -38.28 32.25
C ILE A 164 -14.96 -38.42 30.99
N LEU A 165 -15.44 -37.87 29.87
CA LEU A 165 -14.67 -37.76 28.63
C LEU A 165 -13.33 -37.06 28.88
N GLN A 166 -12.23 -37.81 28.81
CA GLN A 166 -10.88 -37.24 28.92
C GLN A 166 -10.54 -36.46 27.66
N LEU A 167 -10.52 -35.15 27.79
CA LEU A 167 -10.22 -34.18 26.74
C LEU A 167 -8.70 -34.13 26.45
N GLN A 168 -8.13 -35.23 25.96
CA GLN A 168 -6.69 -35.30 25.70
C GLN A 168 -6.29 -34.42 24.51
N ASN A 169 -5.22 -33.64 24.71
CA ASN A 169 -4.46 -32.91 23.69
C ASN A 169 -5.22 -31.85 22.87
N ILE A 170 -6.31 -31.27 23.39
CA ILE A 170 -7.00 -30.15 22.71
C ILE A 170 -6.09 -28.92 22.58
N PHE A 171 -5.38 -28.58 23.64
CA PHE A 171 -4.50 -27.41 23.67
C PHE A 171 -3.24 -27.54 22.78
N SER A 172 -2.99 -28.71 22.19
CA SER A 172 -1.94 -28.92 21.18
C SER A 172 -2.45 -28.89 19.73
N MET A 173 -3.76 -28.65 19.50
CA MET A 173 -4.30 -28.42 18.16
C MET A 173 -3.74 -27.12 17.56
N GLN A 174 -3.48 -27.10 16.25
CA GLN A 174 -2.97 -25.90 15.54
C GLN A 174 -3.94 -24.72 15.69
N GLU A 175 -5.24 -25.01 15.81
CA GLU A 175 -6.31 -24.04 16.02
C GLU A 175 -6.17 -23.22 17.31
N MET A 176 -5.46 -23.73 18.31
CA MET A 176 -5.27 -23.04 19.59
C MET A 176 -4.26 -21.90 19.51
N ASN A 177 -3.41 -21.86 18.46
CA ASN A 177 -2.38 -20.83 18.29
C ASN A 177 -2.94 -19.40 18.22
N TYR A 178 -4.23 -19.25 17.89
CA TYR A 178 -4.92 -17.97 17.72
C TYR A 178 -6.22 -17.85 18.55
N MET A 179 -6.47 -18.78 19.48
CA MET A 179 -7.63 -18.73 20.39
C MET A 179 -7.18 -18.51 21.86
N PRO A 180 -6.51 -17.39 22.20
CA PRO A 180 -5.96 -17.18 23.55
C PRO A 180 -7.02 -17.29 24.66
N ASP A 181 -8.23 -16.81 24.40
CA ASP A 181 -9.36 -16.78 25.33
C ASP A 181 -10.22 -18.06 25.30
N PHE A 182 -9.58 -19.22 25.08
CA PHE A 182 -10.25 -20.53 25.08
C PHE A 182 -10.19 -21.20 26.46
N ILE A 183 -11.37 -21.41 27.06
CA ILE A 183 -11.53 -22.00 28.39
C ILE A 183 -12.29 -23.32 28.30
N ILE A 184 -11.76 -24.35 28.97
CA ILE A 184 -12.37 -25.66 29.15
C ILE A 184 -12.76 -25.81 30.62
N THR A 185 -13.97 -26.30 30.86
CA THR A 185 -14.38 -26.76 32.19
C THR A 185 -14.31 -28.29 32.26
N ARG A 186 -13.81 -28.84 33.37
CA ARG A 186 -13.72 -30.29 33.60
C ARG A 186 -14.16 -30.68 35.00
N PHE A 187 -14.83 -31.83 35.13
CA PHE A 187 -15.15 -32.40 36.44
C PHE A 187 -13.89 -33.01 37.07
N ARG A 188 -13.64 -32.72 38.35
CA ARG A 188 -12.52 -33.30 39.09
C ARG A 188 -12.96 -34.61 39.74
N ASN A 189 -12.25 -35.71 39.44
CA ASN A 189 -12.57 -37.01 40.01
C ASN A 189 -12.11 -37.09 41.48
N PRO A 190 -12.95 -37.58 42.43
CA PRO A 190 -12.65 -37.51 43.86
C PRO A 190 -11.51 -38.43 44.32
N GLU A 191 -11.13 -39.47 43.56
CA GLU A 191 -10.08 -40.41 43.97
C GLU A 191 -8.65 -39.81 43.99
N ASN A 192 -8.44 -38.66 43.35
CA ASN A 192 -7.15 -37.96 43.30
C ASN A 192 -7.01 -36.85 44.36
N THR A 193 -7.76 -36.88 45.47
CA THR A 193 -7.70 -35.85 46.54
C THR A 193 -6.41 -35.84 47.38
N LYS A 194 -5.46 -36.77 47.16
CA LYS A 194 -4.21 -36.88 47.94
C LYS A 194 -2.98 -36.23 47.29
N SER A 195 -3.05 -34.97 46.88
CA SER A 195 -1.86 -34.08 46.88
C SER A 195 -2.20 -32.60 46.67
N ASN A 196 -1.46 -31.75 47.40
CA ASN A 196 -1.22 -30.33 47.12
C ASN A 196 -2.44 -29.39 47.10
N LEU A 197 -3.03 -29.16 48.28
CA LEU A 197 -3.73 -27.91 48.60
C LEU A 197 -2.72 -26.92 49.22
N ILE A 198 -2.54 -25.77 48.57
CA ILE A 198 -1.71 -24.67 49.10
C ILE A 198 -2.51 -24.00 50.22
N GLN A 199 -1.89 -23.85 51.40
CA GLN A 199 -2.45 -23.02 52.47
C GLN A 199 -2.51 -21.56 51.99
N CYS A 200 -3.72 -20.98 51.95
CA CYS A 200 -3.85 -19.53 51.99
C CYS A 200 -3.33 -19.06 53.36
N GLY A 201 -2.13 -18.48 53.38
CA GLY A 201 -1.59 -17.86 54.57
C GLY A 201 -2.49 -16.71 55.01
N HIS A 202 -2.83 -16.69 56.30
CA HIS A 202 -3.27 -15.46 56.96
C HIS A 202 -2.08 -14.51 56.97
N ASP A 203 -2.12 -13.45 56.15
CA ASP A 203 -1.70 -12.09 56.52
C ASP A 203 -2.08 -11.07 55.41
N ASP A 204 -1.89 -9.78 55.72
CA ASP A 204 -2.13 -8.60 54.86
C ASP A 204 -3.58 -8.17 54.60
N SER A 205 -4.27 -7.88 55.70
CA SER A 205 -5.28 -6.82 55.73
C SER A 205 -4.65 -5.42 55.54
N ASN A 206 -4.10 -5.08 54.35
CA ASN A 206 -3.78 -3.70 53.96
C ASN A 206 -3.43 -3.51 52.46
N PHE A 207 -4.44 -3.51 51.58
CA PHE A 207 -4.28 -2.92 50.22
C PHE A 207 -5.18 -1.69 50.04
N LYS A 208 -4.75 -0.57 50.64
CA LYS A 208 -5.32 0.76 50.33
C LYS A 208 -4.88 1.22 48.95
N HIS A 209 -5.81 1.84 48.21
CA HIS A 209 -5.52 2.51 46.94
C HIS A 209 -4.27 3.41 47.01
N LYS A 210 -3.32 3.19 46.10
CA LYS A 210 -2.32 4.20 45.71
C LYS A 210 -2.47 4.54 44.23
N ARG A 211 -3.28 5.57 43.94
CA ARG A 211 -3.13 6.38 42.73
C ARG A 211 -1.79 7.11 42.82
N HIS A 212 -0.78 6.71 42.06
CA HIS A 212 0.44 7.51 41.95
C HIS A 212 0.29 8.57 40.86
N LYS A 213 -0.10 9.78 41.26
CA LYS A 213 0.39 10.99 40.59
C LYS A 213 1.90 11.02 40.77
N ARG A 214 2.68 11.05 39.69
CA ARG A 214 4.08 11.51 39.75
C ARG A 214 4.07 13.03 39.54
N ARG A 215 4.49 13.76 40.56
CA ARG A 215 4.89 15.17 40.45
C ARG A 215 6.42 15.18 40.51
N VAL A 216 7.03 15.99 39.67
CA VAL A 216 8.48 16.17 39.63
C VAL A 216 8.94 16.87 40.92
N SER A 217 10.00 16.37 41.54
CA SER A 217 10.89 17.13 42.42
C SER A 217 12.28 16.53 42.31
N THR A 218 13.24 17.39 42.00
CA THR A 218 14.68 17.12 42.15
C THR A 218 15.00 16.81 43.61
N ASP A 219 16.08 16.05 43.87
CA ASP A 219 17.23 16.60 44.59
C ASP A 219 18.41 15.61 44.61
N PHE A 220 19.61 16.17 44.69
CA PHE A 220 20.89 15.47 44.79
C PHE A 220 21.05 14.80 46.16
N ASN A 221 21.60 13.59 46.20
CA ASN A 221 22.94 13.38 46.79
C ASN A 221 23.51 11.99 46.49
N ALA A 222 24.84 11.91 46.48
CA ALA A 222 25.58 10.67 46.33
C ALA A 222 25.73 9.94 47.68
N ASP A 223 25.83 8.61 47.64
CA ASP A 223 26.99 7.94 48.24
C ASP A 223 27.16 6.47 47.78
N THR A 224 28.41 6.03 47.92
CA THR A 224 29.08 4.80 47.46
C THR A 224 28.42 3.43 47.72
N ALA A 225 28.57 2.53 46.74
CA ALA A 225 28.64 1.07 46.94
C ALA A 225 29.63 0.41 45.95
N GLN A 226 30.32 -0.64 46.40
CA GLN A 226 31.55 -1.18 45.77
C GLN A 226 31.29 -2.13 44.59
N THR A 227 32.16 -2.10 43.57
CA THR A 227 32.21 -3.08 42.46
C THR A 227 33.33 -4.13 42.67
N SER A 228 33.16 -5.31 42.07
CA SER A 228 33.97 -6.50 42.37
C SER A 228 35.23 -6.66 41.47
N PRO A 229 36.23 -7.48 41.86
CA PRO A 229 37.54 -7.50 41.19
C PRO A 229 37.64 -8.28 39.86
N ARG A 230 36.54 -8.55 39.14
CA ARG A 230 36.59 -9.28 37.86
C ARG A 230 36.63 -8.39 36.60
N ASP A 231 36.09 -7.18 36.66
CA ASP A 231 35.99 -6.29 35.49
C ASP A 231 37.28 -5.52 35.16
N ARG A 232 38.37 -5.79 35.90
CA ARG A 232 39.66 -5.10 35.76
C ARG A 232 40.63 -5.78 34.78
N GLN A 233 40.45 -7.08 34.50
CA GLN A 233 41.34 -7.85 33.61
C GLN A 233 40.91 -7.86 32.13
N GLU A 234 39.68 -7.44 31.81
CA GLU A 234 39.17 -7.44 30.43
C GLU A 234 39.38 -6.10 29.71
N ASN A 235 39.49 -5.00 30.46
CA ASN A 235 39.78 -3.67 29.90
C ASN A 235 41.26 -3.45 29.52
N GLU A 236 42.21 -4.14 30.16
CA GLU A 236 43.64 -4.05 29.79
C GLU A 236 43.91 -4.72 28.42
N LYS A 237 43.23 -5.83 28.11
CA LYS A 237 43.36 -6.52 26.80
C LYS A 237 42.75 -5.76 25.63
N ARG A 238 41.76 -4.89 25.85
CA ARG A 238 41.17 -4.03 24.80
C ARG A 238 42.08 -2.86 24.40
N GLN A 239 42.96 -2.38 25.28
CA GLN A 239 43.86 -1.26 24.97
C GLN A 239 45.13 -1.69 24.21
N GLU A 240 45.54 -2.95 24.31
CA GLU A 240 46.72 -3.45 23.60
C GLU A 240 46.43 -3.80 22.13
N PHE A 241 45.21 -4.26 21.82
CA PHE A 241 44.79 -4.58 20.44
C PHE A 241 44.67 -3.34 19.53
N SER A 242 44.30 -2.18 20.11
CA SER A 242 44.15 -0.90 19.38
C SER A 242 45.49 -0.31 18.90
N LYS A 243 46.64 -0.78 19.43
CA LYS A 243 47.97 -0.30 19.04
C LYS A 243 48.62 -1.08 17.88
N SER A 244 48.06 -2.21 17.47
CA SER A 244 48.71 -3.09 16.47
C SER A 244 48.30 -2.80 15.01
N ILE A 245 47.17 -2.12 14.78
CA ILE A 245 46.60 -1.90 13.42
C ILE A 245 47.17 -0.65 12.71
N LYS A 246 48.12 0.08 13.31
CA LYS A 246 48.67 1.33 12.74
C LYS A 246 49.95 1.19 11.89
N ASN A 247 50.42 -0.02 11.57
CA ASN A 247 51.64 -0.24 10.75
C ASN A 247 51.51 -1.44 9.79
N GLY A 248 51.72 -1.22 8.48
CA GLY A 248 51.71 -2.22 7.40
C GLY A 248 50.34 -2.38 6.73
N VAL A 249 50.19 -2.56 5.41
CA VAL A 249 51.16 -2.95 4.34
C VAL A 249 50.84 -2.22 3.01
N LEU A 250 51.84 -2.01 2.15
CA LEU A 250 51.72 -1.40 0.81
C LEU A 250 51.24 -2.39 -0.28
N MET A 251 50.48 -1.87 -1.26
CA MET A 251 50.58 -2.15 -2.72
C MET A 251 50.12 -0.85 -3.42
N GLN A 252 50.95 -0.06 -4.10
CA GLN A 252 51.54 -0.24 -5.45
C GLN A 252 50.55 0.10 -6.59
N GLU A 253 50.61 1.35 -7.07
CA GLU A 253 50.04 1.83 -8.35
C GLU A 253 51.14 2.55 -9.15
N ASP A 254 51.08 2.46 -10.49
CA ASP A 254 52.13 2.87 -11.43
C ASP A 254 52.09 4.34 -11.88
N GLU A 255 53.19 4.81 -12.48
CA GLU A 255 53.47 6.21 -12.84
C GLU A 255 52.68 6.74 -14.07
N GLY A 256 52.37 8.06 -14.12
CA GLY A 256 51.55 8.60 -15.23
C GLY A 256 51.36 10.12 -15.45
N SER A 257 52.36 10.98 -15.20
CA SER A 257 52.50 12.36 -15.77
C SER A 257 51.58 13.55 -15.35
N ASN A 258 52.16 14.47 -14.56
CA ASN A 258 52.22 15.95 -14.68
C ASN A 258 51.00 16.81 -15.12
N PHE A 259 50.54 17.75 -14.26
CA PHE A 259 50.94 19.18 -14.32
C PHE A 259 50.50 20.05 -13.10
N THR A 260 51.49 20.71 -12.47
CA THR A 260 51.50 21.96 -11.66
C THR A 260 50.33 22.42 -10.75
N THR A 261 50.66 22.67 -9.48
CA THR A 261 50.03 23.64 -8.57
C THR A 261 50.75 25.02 -8.58
N PRO A 262 50.18 26.05 -7.93
CA PRO A 262 50.83 26.70 -6.76
C PRO A 262 49.91 26.66 -5.52
N GLU A 263 50.40 26.34 -4.31
CA GLU A 263 50.92 27.27 -3.27
C GLU A 263 49.84 28.23 -2.71
N GLU A 264 49.58 28.39 -1.40
CA GLU A 264 50.39 28.19 -0.18
C GLU A 264 49.55 27.68 1.03
N GLY A 265 50.21 27.35 2.17
CA GLY A 265 49.59 27.52 3.52
C GLY A 265 49.33 26.28 4.40
N ARG A 266 50.30 25.90 5.26
CA ARG A 266 50.09 25.04 6.45
C ARG A 266 49.41 25.87 7.59
N CYS A 267 48.65 25.30 8.52
CA CYS A 267 49.07 24.41 9.63
C CYS A 267 47.92 23.58 10.24
N VAL A 268 48.29 22.63 11.10
CA VAL A 268 47.41 21.70 11.85
C VAL A 268 47.17 22.21 13.27
N GLU A 269 45.96 22.06 13.83
CA GLU A 269 45.76 21.63 15.22
C GLU A 269 44.36 21.04 15.48
N GLU A 270 44.22 20.27 16.56
CA GLU A 270 43.07 19.42 16.86
C GLU A 270 41.99 20.11 17.73
N SER A 271 40.84 19.42 17.82
CA SER A 271 39.92 19.33 18.97
C SER A 271 38.64 20.18 19.01
N ASN A 272 37.55 19.45 19.27
CA ASN A 272 36.37 19.81 20.07
C ASN A 272 35.70 21.19 19.85
N CYS A 273 34.60 21.20 19.07
CA CYS A 273 33.56 22.22 19.21
C CYS A 273 32.23 21.60 19.68
N ALA A 274 31.75 22.09 20.83
CA ALA A 274 30.40 21.84 21.33
C ALA A 274 29.38 22.76 20.61
N MET A 275 28.09 22.45 20.72
CA MET A 275 27.03 23.33 20.21
C MET A 275 26.91 24.61 21.02
N TYR A 276 26.66 25.74 20.33
CA TYR A 276 25.90 26.86 20.88
C TYR A 276 25.02 27.49 19.79
N GLU A 277 23.93 28.11 20.24
CA GLU A 277 22.88 28.73 19.43
C GLU A 277 23.26 30.15 18.98
N GLY A 278 22.69 30.58 17.85
CA GLY A 278 22.38 31.98 17.57
C GLY A 278 23.47 32.85 16.94
N GLY A 279 23.06 33.69 15.99
CA GLY A 279 23.84 34.84 15.52
C GLY A 279 24.14 34.88 14.02
N CYS A 280 23.16 35.29 13.20
CA CYS A 280 23.48 35.85 11.89
C CYS A 280 24.08 37.25 12.07
N PHE A 281 25.23 37.51 11.43
CA PHE A 281 25.81 38.84 11.34
C PHE A 281 25.05 39.69 10.32
N VAL A 282 24.76 40.96 10.63
CA VAL A 282 24.14 41.93 9.72
C VAL A 282 24.89 43.25 9.82
N GLU A 283 25.34 43.75 8.66
CA GLU A 283 25.64 45.15 8.37
C GLU A 283 25.21 45.39 6.91
N GLU A 284 24.61 46.50 6.47
CA GLU A 284 23.78 47.51 7.14
C GLU A 284 23.08 48.26 6.00
N SER A 285 21.74 48.35 5.88
CA SER A 285 20.87 49.42 6.42
C SER A 285 19.80 49.71 5.32
N ASN A 286 18.55 50.14 5.53
CA ASN A 286 17.84 50.74 6.66
C ASN A 286 16.34 50.36 6.63
N CYS A 287 15.73 50.23 7.83
CA CYS A 287 14.30 50.42 8.15
C CYS A 287 13.22 49.52 7.49
N ALA A 288 12.09 49.18 8.14
CA ALA A 288 11.74 49.10 9.56
C ALA A 288 10.46 48.24 9.68
N ILE A 289 10.28 47.49 10.78
CA ILE A 289 9.10 46.64 11.00
C ILE A 289 8.00 47.44 11.70
N SER A 290 6.76 47.31 11.22
CA SER A 290 5.56 47.57 12.02
C SER A 290 4.46 46.58 11.64
N GLU A 291 3.94 45.86 12.61
CA GLU A 291 2.77 44.99 12.46
C GLU A 291 1.49 45.82 12.22
N GLY A 292 0.55 45.27 11.45
CA GLY A 292 -0.86 45.65 11.53
C GLY A 292 -1.53 46.02 10.20
N GLY A 293 -2.65 45.33 9.93
CA GLY A 293 -3.74 45.85 9.09
C GLY A 293 -3.59 45.63 7.58
N CYS A 294 -4.54 44.88 7.00
CA CYS A 294 -4.87 45.06 5.59
C CYS A 294 -5.64 46.38 5.42
N CYS A 295 -5.14 47.28 4.57
CA CYS A 295 -5.95 48.31 3.94
C CYS A 295 -6.26 47.88 2.51
N VAL A 296 -7.54 47.90 2.14
CA VAL A 296 -7.99 47.69 0.76
C VAL A 296 -7.88 49.01 0.00
N GLU A 297 -7.33 49.00 -1.22
CA GLU A 297 -7.74 49.96 -2.24
C GLU A 297 -7.66 49.38 -3.66
N GLU A 298 -8.46 49.93 -4.57
CA GLU A 298 -8.91 49.28 -5.80
C GLU A 298 -7.98 49.47 -7.01
N SER A 299 -7.96 48.51 -7.94
CA SER A 299 -7.85 48.83 -9.38
C SER A 299 -8.37 47.72 -10.32
N LYS A 300 -9.60 47.95 -10.83
CA LYS A 300 -10.06 47.82 -12.24
C LYS A 300 -9.07 47.15 -13.22
N CYS A 301 -9.39 46.20 -14.10
CA CYS A 301 -10.65 45.70 -14.73
C CYS A 301 -10.28 44.46 -15.60
N PRO A 302 -11.18 43.78 -16.36
CA PRO A 302 -12.65 43.72 -16.33
C PRO A 302 -13.20 42.27 -16.17
N VAL A 303 -14.52 42.11 -16.14
CA VAL A 303 -15.21 40.80 -16.19
C VAL A 303 -15.36 40.31 -17.64
N SER A 304 -15.16 39.02 -17.88
CA SER A 304 -15.75 38.28 -19.00
C SER A 304 -16.41 37.00 -18.45
N GLU A 305 -17.72 36.87 -18.63
CA GLU A 305 -18.48 35.68 -18.20
C GLU A 305 -18.19 34.48 -19.12
N GLY A 306 -18.05 33.27 -18.55
CA GLY A 306 -18.14 32.04 -19.32
C GLY A 306 -17.40 30.83 -18.75
N GLY A 307 -18.16 29.85 -18.24
CA GLY A 307 -17.72 28.44 -18.16
C GLY A 307 -17.08 28.00 -16.86
N CYS A 308 -17.70 27.02 -16.20
CA CYS A 308 -17.07 26.24 -15.14
C CYS A 308 -16.00 25.30 -15.74
N PHE A 309 -14.84 25.21 -15.09
CA PHE A 309 -14.04 23.99 -15.09
C PHE A 309 -13.40 23.82 -13.72
N VAL A 310 -13.49 22.61 -13.17
CA VAL A 310 -12.83 22.20 -11.92
C VAL A 310 -11.69 21.28 -12.32
N GLU A 311 -10.47 21.64 -11.94
CA GLU A 311 -9.37 20.70 -11.78
C GLU A 311 -8.62 21.06 -10.50
N GLU A 312 -8.64 20.14 -9.53
CA GLU A 312 -7.85 20.25 -8.30
C GLU A 312 -6.45 19.71 -8.55
N SER A 313 -5.42 20.53 -8.32
CA SER A 313 -4.05 20.02 -8.18
C SER A 313 -3.32 20.71 -7.04
N ASN A 314 -3.24 20.00 -5.91
CA ASN A 314 -2.16 19.98 -4.92
C ASN A 314 -1.37 21.29 -4.69
N CYS A 315 -1.59 21.92 -3.53
CA CYS A 315 -0.48 22.50 -2.77
C CYS A 315 -0.80 22.47 -1.27
N ALA A 316 -0.03 21.71 -0.51
CA ALA A 316 -0.03 21.75 0.94
C ALA A 316 1.16 22.57 1.43
N ILE A 317 0.89 23.62 2.21
CA ILE A 317 1.88 24.25 3.08
C ILE A 317 1.30 24.18 4.49
N SER A 318 2.02 23.51 5.38
CA SER A 318 1.67 23.37 6.79
C SER A 318 2.40 24.41 7.63
N GLU A 319 1.68 25.21 8.42
CA GLU A 319 2.26 25.84 9.62
C GLU A 319 1.17 26.29 10.60
N GLY A 320 1.47 26.21 11.90
CA GLY A 320 0.71 26.87 12.98
C GLY A 320 -0.62 26.23 13.39
N GLY A 321 -0.65 25.59 14.57
CA GLY A 321 -1.89 25.14 15.19
C GLY A 321 -2.62 26.25 15.96
N CYS A 322 -3.96 26.20 15.99
CA CYS A 322 -4.81 26.92 16.94
C CYS A 322 -6.14 26.15 17.13
N CYS A 323 -6.61 26.00 18.37
CA CYS A 323 -7.83 25.27 18.68
C CYS A 323 -9.07 26.18 18.61
N VAL A 324 -10.10 25.79 17.85
CA VAL A 324 -11.48 26.29 17.98
C VAL A 324 -12.46 25.15 17.62
N GLU A 325 -13.28 24.72 18.58
CA GLU A 325 -14.59 24.09 18.33
C GLU A 325 -15.64 25.23 18.25
N ASP A 326 -16.75 25.16 17.52
CA ASP A 326 -17.73 24.06 17.54
C ASP A 326 -18.78 24.13 16.40
N SER A 327 -19.46 23.01 16.08
CA SER A 327 -20.77 22.90 15.38
C SER A 327 -20.95 23.35 13.90
N ASN A 328 -21.69 22.69 12.98
CA ASN A 328 -22.51 21.46 13.02
C ASN A 328 -22.61 20.70 11.66
N TRP A 329 -22.45 19.37 11.75
CA TRP A 329 -22.87 18.22 10.91
C TRP A 329 -23.30 18.32 9.43
N ALA A 330 -22.56 17.60 8.57
CA ALA A 330 -23.05 16.54 7.67
C ALA A 330 -21.86 15.77 7.05
N ILE A 331 -21.84 14.46 6.75
CA ILE A 331 -22.61 13.25 7.15
C ILE A 331 -21.59 12.07 7.09
N SER A 332 -21.75 11.01 7.90
CA SER A 332 -21.01 9.74 7.74
C SER A 332 -21.88 8.51 8.00
N GLU A 333 -21.62 7.41 7.29
CA GLU A 333 -22.25 6.12 7.59
C GLU A 333 -21.51 5.40 8.72
N GLY A 334 -22.27 4.86 9.70
CA GLY A 334 -21.80 3.73 10.51
C GLY A 334 -21.65 3.92 12.04
N GLY A 335 -22.76 3.84 12.76
CA GLY A 335 -22.81 3.17 14.07
C GLY A 335 -22.43 3.98 15.33
N CYS A 336 -23.41 4.14 16.23
CA CYS A 336 -23.26 4.89 17.49
C CYS A 336 -22.41 4.18 18.55
N CYS A 337 -21.71 4.98 19.37
CA CYS A 337 -21.33 4.64 20.74
C CYS A 337 -21.83 5.74 21.68
N VAL A 338 -22.63 5.38 22.69
CA VAL A 338 -23.02 6.30 23.78
C VAL A 338 -22.36 5.82 25.07
N LYS A 339 -21.59 6.69 25.71
CA LYS A 339 -21.46 6.68 27.18
C LYS A 339 -21.11 8.06 27.72
N GLU A 340 -21.76 8.40 28.83
CA GLU A 340 -21.80 9.74 29.41
C GLU A 340 -20.56 10.06 30.25
N SER A 341 -20.10 11.31 30.22
CA SER A 341 -19.74 12.02 31.46
C SER A 341 -19.72 13.54 31.27
N ASN A 342 -20.64 14.23 31.95
CA ASN A 342 -20.57 15.62 32.41
C ASN A 342 -19.95 16.70 31.48
N CYS A 343 -20.81 17.39 30.73
CA CYS A 343 -20.66 18.84 30.55
C CYS A 343 -22.00 19.52 30.84
N SER A 344 -21.98 20.49 31.75
CA SER A 344 -23.12 21.34 32.08
C SER A 344 -23.06 22.61 31.24
N THR A 345 -24.12 22.88 30.45
CA THR A 345 -24.39 24.22 29.93
C THR A 345 -25.72 24.72 30.48
N SER A 346 -25.71 25.95 30.96
CA SER A 346 -26.84 26.59 31.63
C SER A 346 -27.55 27.56 30.69
N GLU A 347 -28.83 27.30 30.39
CA GLU A 347 -29.77 28.37 30.05
C GLU A 347 -30.63 28.71 31.28
N GLY A 348 -30.81 30.01 31.53
CA GLY A 348 -31.43 30.49 32.76
C GLY A 348 -32.97 30.39 32.74
N GLY A 349 -33.53 29.60 33.66
CA GLY A 349 -34.97 29.27 33.66
C GLY A 349 -35.62 29.09 35.05
N ARG A 350 -35.30 29.96 36.02
CA ARG A 350 -36.05 30.25 37.28
C ARG A 350 -36.63 29.07 38.09
N CYS A 351 -36.11 28.89 39.31
CA CYS A 351 -36.46 27.82 40.25
C CYS A 351 -37.95 27.74 40.66
N MET A 352 -38.41 26.50 40.91
CA MET A 352 -39.37 26.17 41.97
C MET A 352 -38.84 24.97 42.77
N GLU A 353 -38.96 25.02 44.10
CA GLU A 353 -38.44 24.02 45.03
C GLU A 353 -39.46 22.90 45.30
N ALA A 354 -39.00 21.63 45.34
CA ALA A 354 -39.52 20.51 46.12
C ALA A 354 -38.74 19.22 45.78
N PRO A 355 -38.75 18.18 46.62
CA PRO A 355 -38.40 18.17 48.04
C PRO A 355 -37.26 17.13 48.31
N ASP A 356 -36.93 16.90 49.57
CA ASP A 356 -36.03 15.82 50.00
C ASP A 356 -36.54 14.40 49.64
N ASP A 357 -35.67 13.40 49.82
CA ASP A 357 -35.90 11.95 49.66
C ASP A 357 -35.94 11.36 48.24
N ILE A 358 -34.79 11.34 47.55
CA ILE A 358 -34.42 10.20 46.69
C ILE A 358 -33.04 9.69 47.11
N ASN A 359 -33.00 8.49 47.70
CA ASN A 359 -31.76 7.79 48.00
C ASN A 359 -30.96 7.52 46.72
N ILE A 360 -29.81 8.19 46.58
CA ILE A 360 -28.78 7.77 45.62
C ILE A 360 -28.28 6.40 46.09
N VAL A 361 -28.79 5.34 45.48
CA VAL A 361 -28.16 4.01 45.56
C VAL A 361 -26.83 4.14 44.84
N THR A 362 -25.79 4.48 45.61
CA THR A 362 -24.41 4.39 45.18
C THR A 362 -24.20 2.97 44.69
N ASN A 363 -23.88 2.85 43.40
CA ASN A 363 -23.83 1.55 42.75
C ASN A 363 -22.71 0.73 43.40
N THR A 364 -23.12 -0.19 44.28
CA THR A 364 -22.19 -0.96 45.08
C THR A 364 -21.32 -1.76 44.15
N SER A 365 -20.01 -1.76 44.40
CA SER A 365 -19.15 -2.80 43.86
C SER A 365 -19.72 -4.14 44.31
N ILE A 366 -20.38 -4.85 43.39
CA ILE A 366 -21.01 -6.13 43.69
C ILE A 366 -19.88 -7.14 43.92
N ASN A 367 -19.43 -7.21 45.17
CA ASN A 367 -18.51 -8.21 45.69
C ASN A 367 -19.22 -9.58 45.68
N LEU A 368 -19.33 -10.17 44.50
CA LEU A 368 -19.92 -11.50 44.27
C LEU A 368 -18.95 -12.65 44.55
N CYS A 369 -17.76 -12.35 45.09
CA CYS A 369 -16.91 -13.33 45.79
C CYS A 369 -17.49 -13.66 47.17
N LYS A 370 -18.66 -14.30 47.20
CA LYS A 370 -19.17 -15.04 48.37
C LYS A 370 -18.55 -16.43 48.44
N ALA A 371 -17.23 -16.49 48.40
CA ALA A 371 -16.49 -17.63 48.92
C ALA A 371 -16.17 -17.32 50.39
N SER A 372 -16.95 -17.88 51.32
CA SER A 372 -16.38 -18.25 52.61
C SER A 372 -15.17 -19.15 52.31
N CYS A 373 -14.01 -18.88 52.90
CA CYS A 373 -12.84 -19.73 52.72
C CYS A 373 -13.16 -21.14 53.20
N LEU A 374 -13.51 -22.03 52.26
CA LEU A 374 -13.78 -23.44 52.50
C LEU A 374 -12.45 -24.14 52.80
N ASN A 375 -12.03 -24.05 54.06
CA ASN A 375 -10.72 -24.52 54.53
C ASN A 375 -10.56 -26.05 54.51
N THR A 376 -11.58 -26.80 54.10
CA THR A 376 -11.54 -28.25 53.88
C THR A 376 -12.47 -28.62 52.72
N ILE A 377 -11.92 -29.33 51.72
CA ILE A 377 -12.72 -30.00 50.69
C ILE A 377 -13.12 -31.37 51.24
N ASN A 378 -14.43 -31.61 51.44
CA ASN A 378 -14.95 -32.94 51.76
C ASN A 378 -15.01 -33.80 50.49
N ASP A 379 -14.78 -35.12 50.63
CA ASP A 379 -14.68 -36.08 49.50
C ASP A 379 -15.96 -36.23 48.64
N ASN A 380 -17.10 -35.66 49.07
CA ASN A 380 -18.38 -35.66 48.33
C ASN A 380 -18.65 -34.33 47.58
N MET A 381 -17.69 -33.40 47.51
CA MET A 381 -17.87 -32.11 46.85
C MET A 381 -17.92 -32.22 45.32
N ASN A 382 -18.95 -31.60 44.72
CA ASN A 382 -19.02 -31.41 43.28
C ASN A 382 -18.08 -30.27 42.84
N VAL A 383 -16.93 -30.62 42.28
CA VAL A 383 -15.87 -29.69 41.89
C VAL A 383 -15.68 -29.64 40.37
N ILE A 384 -15.71 -28.43 39.81
CA ILE A 384 -15.34 -28.15 38.42
C ILE A 384 -14.04 -27.36 38.40
N GLU A 385 -13.04 -27.85 37.67
CA GLU A 385 -11.83 -27.10 37.36
C GLU A 385 -12.01 -26.31 36.06
N ILE A 386 -11.50 -25.08 36.05
CA ILE A 386 -11.51 -24.21 34.88
C ILE A 386 -10.08 -24.08 34.37
N VAL A 387 -9.86 -24.57 33.16
CA VAL A 387 -8.54 -24.78 32.57
C VAL A 387 -8.43 -24.02 31.25
N THR A 388 -7.27 -23.43 31.01
CA THR A 388 -6.90 -22.83 29.73
C THR A 388 -5.49 -23.28 29.37
N HIS A 389 -5.05 -23.05 28.14
CA HIS A 389 -3.65 -23.15 27.76
C HIS A 389 -2.91 -21.87 28.14
N LYS A 390 -1.61 -21.99 28.42
CA LYS A 390 -0.77 -20.86 28.83
C LYS A 390 -0.67 -19.76 27.75
N PHE A 391 -0.69 -20.13 26.47
CA PHE A 391 -0.52 -19.26 25.27
C PHE A 391 0.83 -18.54 25.16
N VAL A 392 1.61 -18.41 26.23
CA VAL A 392 2.86 -17.64 26.30
C VAL A 392 4.07 -18.50 26.71
N GLY A 393 5.24 -18.08 26.25
CA GLY A 393 6.52 -18.76 26.44
C GLY A 393 6.72 -19.98 25.53
N LYS A 394 7.75 -20.77 25.82
CA LYS A 394 8.19 -21.89 24.96
C LYS A 394 7.18 -23.03 24.82
N ASN A 395 6.30 -23.22 25.80
CA ASN A 395 5.29 -24.30 25.82
C ASN A 395 3.86 -23.69 25.84
N PRO A 396 3.38 -23.04 24.76
CA PRO A 396 2.10 -22.33 24.79
C PRO A 396 0.89 -23.25 25.02
N SER A 397 1.00 -24.52 24.61
CA SER A 397 -0.01 -25.57 24.78
C SER A 397 -0.12 -26.15 26.19
N SER A 398 0.73 -25.75 27.16
CA SER A 398 0.66 -26.30 28.52
C SER A 398 -0.61 -25.86 29.24
N GLU A 399 -1.26 -26.79 29.94
CA GLU A 399 -2.45 -26.49 30.76
C GLU A 399 -2.12 -25.57 31.95
N ALA A 400 -3.02 -24.62 32.20
CA ALA A 400 -3.03 -23.74 33.36
C ALA A 400 -4.44 -23.73 33.97
N VAL A 401 -4.54 -24.09 35.25
CA VAL A 401 -5.80 -24.03 36.01
C VAL A 401 -6.01 -22.60 36.50
N LEU A 402 -6.98 -21.91 35.91
CA LEU A 402 -7.36 -20.54 36.27
C LEU A 402 -7.99 -20.53 37.67
N ASP A 403 -9.13 -21.21 37.80
CA ASP A 403 -9.91 -21.26 39.02
C ASP A 403 -10.61 -22.62 39.19
N ILE A 404 -11.25 -22.79 40.34
CA ILE A 404 -12.04 -23.95 40.71
C ILE A 404 -13.41 -23.45 41.14
N TRP A 405 -14.46 -23.98 40.51
CA TRP A 405 -15.84 -23.76 40.92
C TRP A 405 -16.29 -24.88 41.86
N VAL A 406 -16.83 -24.48 43.02
CA VAL A 406 -17.30 -25.38 44.08
C VAL A 406 -18.78 -25.10 44.35
N ASN A 407 -19.58 -26.15 44.53
CA ASN A 407 -20.99 -26.04 44.92
C ASN A 407 -21.36 -27.12 45.96
N ASP A 408 -21.62 -26.67 47.19
CA ASP A 408 -21.97 -27.50 48.35
C ASP A 408 -23.49 -27.49 48.64
N GLY A 409 -24.31 -27.15 47.65
CA GLY A 409 -25.77 -27.06 47.76
C GLY A 409 -26.31 -25.87 48.57
N GLN A 410 -25.54 -25.31 49.50
CA GLN A 410 -25.84 -24.05 50.22
C GLN A 410 -25.01 -22.86 49.72
N HIS A 411 -23.78 -23.10 49.29
CA HIS A 411 -22.85 -22.07 48.80
C HIS A 411 -22.24 -22.52 47.47
N ALA A 412 -22.17 -21.61 46.51
CA ALA A 412 -21.59 -21.86 45.19
C ALA A 412 -20.76 -20.65 44.74
N GLY A 413 -19.53 -20.88 44.29
CA GLY A 413 -18.60 -19.80 43.97
C GLY A 413 -17.25 -20.27 43.42
N PHE A 414 -16.44 -19.30 43.00
CA PHE A 414 -15.04 -19.50 42.61
C PHE A 414 -14.13 -19.49 43.84
N LEU A 415 -13.17 -20.41 43.88
CA LEU A 415 -12.26 -20.59 45.01
C LEU A 415 -11.21 -19.48 45.11
N LYS A 416 -10.61 -19.08 43.99
CA LYS A 416 -9.56 -18.04 43.93
C LYS A 416 -10.10 -16.68 43.49
N CYS A 417 -11.29 -16.62 42.92
CA CYS A 417 -11.90 -15.42 42.33
C CYS A 417 -11.02 -14.72 41.26
N THR A 418 -10.22 -15.50 40.54
CA THR A 418 -9.32 -15.01 39.48
C THR A 418 -10.08 -14.40 38.30
N ASP A 419 -9.35 -13.70 37.45
CA ASP A 419 -9.88 -13.32 36.14
C ASP A 419 -9.81 -14.52 35.20
N LEU A 420 -10.95 -14.92 34.63
CA LEU A 420 -11.04 -16.07 33.73
C LEU A 420 -10.52 -15.75 32.32
N PHE A 421 -10.59 -14.49 31.89
CA PHE A 421 -10.14 -14.05 30.56
C PHE A 421 -9.03 -12.98 30.67
N PRO A 422 -7.86 -13.33 31.24
CA PRO A 422 -6.74 -12.40 31.35
C PRO A 422 -6.12 -12.11 29.98
N ASP A 423 -5.65 -10.88 29.75
CA ASP A 423 -4.91 -10.52 28.54
C ASP A 423 -3.56 -11.26 28.48
N LYS A 424 -3.50 -12.32 27.68
CA LYS A 424 -2.30 -13.12 27.40
C LYS A 424 -1.45 -12.57 26.26
N ILE A 425 -1.92 -11.56 25.52
CA ILE A 425 -1.25 -11.06 24.31
C ILE A 425 -0.22 -9.99 24.68
N ARG A 426 -0.46 -9.25 25.77
CA ARG A 426 0.39 -8.16 26.27
C ARG A 426 1.88 -8.49 26.45
N ASN A 427 2.24 -9.73 26.76
CA ASN A 427 3.62 -10.21 26.83
C ASN A 427 3.64 -11.72 26.54
N LEU A 428 4.32 -12.12 25.47
CA LEU A 428 4.34 -13.49 24.98
C LEU A 428 5.48 -14.34 25.57
N GLU A 429 6.26 -13.82 26.53
CA GLU A 429 7.30 -14.51 27.29
C GLU A 429 8.34 -15.30 26.45
N GLY A 430 8.65 -14.84 25.24
CA GLY A 430 9.55 -15.54 24.31
C GLY A 430 8.92 -16.76 23.62
N ARG A 431 7.60 -16.75 23.40
CA ARG A 431 6.93 -17.64 22.43
C ARG A 431 7.49 -17.39 21.02
N VAL A 432 7.54 -18.45 20.20
CA VAL A 432 7.86 -18.36 18.76
C VAL A 432 6.61 -17.96 17.96
N VAL A 433 6.75 -16.93 17.12
CA VAL A 433 5.78 -16.51 16.09
C VAL A 433 6.37 -16.82 14.72
N LYS A 434 5.62 -17.48 13.83
CA LYS A 434 6.12 -17.85 12.50
C LYS A 434 5.91 -16.70 11.52
N VAL A 435 6.97 -16.32 10.81
CA VAL A 435 6.94 -15.23 9.82
C VAL A 435 7.38 -15.73 8.45
N THR A 436 6.74 -15.27 7.39
CA THR A 436 7.10 -15.59 6.01
C THR A 436 7.31 -14.31 5.19
N THR A 437 8.41 -14.25 4.45
CA THR A 437 8.83 -13.05 3.71
C THR A 437 9.85 -13.45 2.65
N LEU A 438 10.10 -12.58 1.67
CA LEU A 438 11.15 -12.74 0.67
C LEU A 438 12.09 -11.51 0.67
N ASN A 439 13.26 -11.63 0.06
CA ASN A 439 14.22 -10.52 -0.02
C ASN A 439 13.75 -9.49 -1.06
N TYR A 440 13.25 -8.33 -0.61
CA TYR A 440 12.70 -7.29 -1.49
C TYR A 440 13.11 -5.90 -0.99
N VAL A 441 14.28 -5.44 -1.45
CA VAL A 441 14.91 -4.20 -0.97
C VAL A 441 14.15 -2.97 -1.52
N PRO A 442 13.81 -1.94 -0.71
CA PRO A 442 14.19 -1.71 0.70
C PRO A 442 13.13 -2.10 1.75
N PHE A 443 12.07 -2.82 1.37
CA PHE A 443 11.02 -3.26 2.30
C PHE A 443 11.54 -4.34 3.26
N VAL A 444 12.26 -5.31 2.71
CA VAL A 444 12.84 -6.45 3.43
C VAL A 444 14.24 -6.70 2.87
N VAL A 445 15.23 -6.73 3.76
CA VAL A 445 16.62 -7.13 3.47
C VAL A 445 16.88 -8.41 4.23
N LEU A 446 17.10 -9.50 3.49
CA LEU A 446 17.51 -10.80 4.00
C LEU A 446 18.86 -11.14 3.36
N ILE A 447 19.94 -11.05 4.14
CA ILE A 447 21.28 -11.45 3.70
C ILE A 447 21.76 -12.54 4.64
N HIS A 448 21.93 -13.75 4.11
CA HIS A 448 22.39 -14.91 4.88
C HIS A 448 23.88 -15.15 4.63
N ASP A 449 24.74 -14.53 5.45
CA ASP A 449 26.16 -14.90 5.52
C ASP A 449 26.36 -16.10 6.45
N GLU A 450 27.37 -16.93 6.17
CA GLU A 450 27.68 -18.17 6.92
C GLU A 450 27.86 -17.95 8.44
N GLU A 451 28.32 -16.77 8.86
CA GLU A 451 28.48 -16.42 10.28
C GLU A 451 27.26 -15.69 10.89
N ARG A 452 26.51 -14.91 10.09
CA ARG A 452 25.42 -14.04 10.57
C ARG A 452 24.39 -13.73 9.48
N SER A 453 23.12 -14.05 9.73
CA SER A 453 22.03 -13.50 8.93
C SER A 453 21.75 -12.04 9.32
N LEU A 454 21.82 -11.13 8.36
CA LEU A 454 21.47 -9.73 8.51
C LEU A 454 20.01 -9.51 8.10
N TYR A 455 19.25 -8.91 9.02
CA TYR A 455 17.84 -8.59 8.87
C TYR A 455 17.64 -7.07 8.86
N GLY A 456 17.11 -6.52 7.78
CA GLY A 456 16.85 -5.08 7.61
C GLY A 456 15.66 -4.80 6.69
N GLY A 457 15.48 -3.54 6.29
CA GLY A 457 14.32 -3.10 5.51
C GLY A 457 13.17 -2.58 6.37
N SER A 458 12.37 -1.66 5.81
CA SER A 458 11.35 -0.90 6.54
C SER A 458 10.22 -1.76 7.12
N GLU A 459 9.78 -2.79 6.40
CA GLU A 459 8.74 -3.73 6.86
C GLU A 459 9.30 -4.68 7.93
N LEU A 460 10.49 -5.27 7.69
CA LEU A 460 11.10 -6.19 8.65
C LEU A 460 11.51 -5.50 9.95
N LEU A 461 11.98 -4.24 9.90
CA LEU A 461 12.24 -3.41 11.09
C LEU A 461 10.94 -3.14 11.87
N THR A 462 9.83 -2.87 11.17
CA THR A 462 8.49 -2.70 11.77
C THR A 462 8.04 -3.98 12.50
N PHE A 463 8.23 -5.16 11.89
CA PHE A 463 7.95 -6.44 12.53
C PHE A 463 8.90 -6.74 13.70
N MET A 464 10.17 -6.36 13.63
CA MET A 464 11.12 -6.53 14.74
C MET A 464 10.80 -5.63 15.94
N GLU A 465 10.28 -4.42 15.75
CA GLU A 465 9.74 -3.62 16.88
C GLU A 465 8.47 -4.24 17.46
N PHE A 466 7.65 -4.91 16.64
CA PHE A 466 6.51 -5.68 17.15
C PHE A 466 6.95 -6.85 18.05
N ALA A 467 7.98 -7.59 17.61
CA ALA A 467 8.62 -8.65 18.39
C ALA A 467 9.17 -8.17 19.74
N LYS A 468 9.83 -6.99 19.76
CA LYS A 468 10.31 -6.36 20.99
C LYS A 468 9.16 -5.90 21.90
N LYS A 469 8.14 -5.23 21.35
CA LYS A 469 6.99 -4.68 22.10
C LYS A 469 6.21 -5.76 22.84
N LEU A 470 5.98 -6.92 22.22
CA LEU A 470 5.27 -8.04 22.82
C LEU A 470 6.18 -9.13 23.40
N ASN A 471 7.51 -8.96 23.35
CA ASN A 471 8.50 -9.90 23.87
C ASN A 471 8.29 -11.33 23.35
N PHE A 472 8.32 -11.49 22.03
CA PHE A 472 8.32 -12.79 21.34
C PHE A 472 9.59 -13.01 20.52
N THR A 473 9.92 -14.28 20.28
CA THR A 473 10.90 -14.70 19.28
C THR A 473 10.18 -15.09 18.00
N TRP A 474 10.87 -15.09 16.87
CA TRP A 474 10.27 -15.43 15.59
C TRP A 474 11.10 -16.45 14.83
N GLU A 475 10.43 -17.19 13.96
CA GLU A 475 10.99 -18.24 13.09
C GLU A 475 10.62 -17.91 11.64
N LEU A 476 11.62 -17.82 10.77
CA LEU A 476 11.46 -17.52 9.37
C LEU A 476 11.12 -18.81 8.59
N VAL A 477 10.00 -18.79 7.88
CA VAL A 477 9.49 -19.92 7.08
C VAL A 477 9.26 -19.42 5.65
N GLN A 478 10.06 -19.91 4.70
CA GLN A 478 10.11 -19.37 3.33
C GLN A 478 9.76 -20.41 2.27
N ASP A 479 9.39 -19.87 1.10
CA ASP A 479 9.13 -20.59 -0.14
C ASP A 479 9.96 -19.86 -1.22
N GLU A 480 11.18 -20.32 -1.43
CA GLU A 480 12.15 -19.64 -2.31
C GLU A 480 11.73 -19.71 -3.78
N ASP A 481 11.05 -20.79 -4.17
CA ASP A 481 10.62 -21.03 -5.56
C ASP A 481 9.45 -20.14 -5.99
N ASN A 482 8.52 -19.82 -5.07
CA ASN A 482 7.23 -19.21 -5.42
C ASN A 482 7.10 -17.72 -5.02
N LEU A 483 8.12 -17.11 -4.40
CA LEU A 483 8.16 -15.68 -4.04
C LEU A 483 6.89 -15.23 -3.27
N TRP A 484 6.11 -14.30 -3.82
CA TRP A 484 4.84 -13.85 -3.26
C TRP A 484 3.79 -14.99 -3.27
N GLY A 485 3.74 -15.77 -4.35
CA GLY A 485 2.78 -16.85 -4.57
C GLY A 485 1.32 -16.41 -4.57
N ALA A 486 0.41 -17.36 -4.37
CA ALA A 486 -1.04 -17.16 -4.42
C ALA A 486 -1.79 -18.05 -3.42
N ALA A 487 -3.07 -17.74 -3.18
CA ALA A 487 -4.00 -18.55 -2.41
C ALA A 487 -5.22 -18.91 -3.26
N TRP A 488 -5.62 -20.18 -3.26
CA TRP A 488 -6.70 -20.71 -4.12
C TRP A 488 -7.98 -21.02 -3.33
N SER A 489 -9.07 -21.27 -4.06
CA SER A 489 -10.42 -21.46 -3.50
C SER A 489 -10.60 -22.71 -2.64
N ASN A 490 -9.67 -23.65 -2.71
CA ASN A 490 -9.58 -24.85 -1.86
C ASN A 490 -8.91 -24.58 -0.49
N GLY A 491 -8.41 -23.37 -0.25
CA GLY A 491 -7.68 -22.99 0.96
C GLY A 491 -6.19 -23.38 0.97
N SER A 492 -5.65 -23.92 -0.14
CA SER A 492 -4.20 -24.13 -0.30
C SER A 492 -3.54 -22.92 -0.97
N GLY A 493 -2.21 -22.85 -0.93
CA GLY A 493 -1.43 -21.77 -1.52
C GLY A 493 0.08 -22.02 -1.52
N ASN A 494 0.80 -21.21 -2.29
CA ASN A 494 2.26 -21.15 -2.34
C ASN A 494 2.76 -19.73 -2.00
N GLY A 495 4.08 -19.59 -1.81
CA GLY A 495 4.71 -18.30 -1.49
C GLY A 495 4.27 -17.71 -0.14
N VAL A 496 4.64 -16.44 0.06
CA VAL A 496 4.26 -15.64 1.25
C VAL A 496 2.75 -15.64 1.48
N ILE A 497 1.95 -15.47 0.43
CA ILE A 497 0.48 -15.38 0.52
C ILE A 497 -0.12 -16.73 0.93
N GLY A 498 0.32 -17.81 0.29
CA GLY A 498 -0.13 -19.16 0.57
C GLY A 498 0.26 -19.66 1.96
N TYR A 499 1.46 -19.34 2.44
CA TYR A 499 1.92 -19.77 3.76
C TYR A 499 1.13 -19.12 4.91
N VAL A 500 0.67 -17.87 4.76
CA VAL A 500 -0.27 -17.24 5.71
C VAL A 500 -1.68 -17.80 5.55
N ALA A 501 -2.11 -18.13 4.32
CA ALA A 501 -3.41 -18.74 4.06
C ALA A 501 -3.54 -20.18 4.59
N GLU A 502 -2.48 -20.98 4.56
CA GLU A 502 -2.44 -22.36 5.05
C GLU A 502 -2.11 -22.50 6.55
N ASP A 503 -2.04 -21.38 7.29
CA ASP A 503 -1.63 -21.36 8.71
C ASP A 503 -0.22 -21.93 8.97
N LYS A 504 0.65 -21.95 7.95
CA LYS A 504 2.08 -22.28 8.06
C LYS A 504 2.88 -21.15 8.69
N ALA A 505 2.48 -19.91 8.43
CA ALA A 505 3.01 -18.68 9.04
C ALA A 505 1.89 -17.86 9.69
N ASP A 506 2.20 -17.16 10.78
CA ASP A 506 1.25 -16.28 11.48
C ASP A 506 1.13 -14.90 10.80
N VAL A 507 2.24 -14.42 10.24
CA VAL A 507 2.43 -13.10 9.61
C VAL A 507 3.27 -13.26 8.33
N GLY A 508 2.95 -12.49 7.28
CA GLY A 508 3.84 -12.33 6.13
C GLY A 508 3.80 -10.94 5.53
N PHE A 509 4.92 -10.52 4.93
CA PHE A 509 5.11 -9.19 4.34
C PHE A 509 6.21 -9.24 3.28
N ALA A 510 6.12 -8.36 2.28
CA ALA A 510 7.07 -8.11 1.20
C ALA A 510 6.43 -7.13 0.19
N ALA A 511 6.13 -5.89 0.61
CA ALA A 511 5.39 -4.90 -0.19
C ALA A 511 4.03 -5.38 -0.71
N LEU A 512 3.31 -6.17 0.10
CA LEU A 512 2.03 -6.78 -0.28
C LEU A 512 0.89 -5.75 -0.29
N TYR A 513 0.10 -5.71 -1.37
CA TYR A 513 -1.01 -4.76 -1.52
C TYR A 513 -2.34 -5.30 -0.99
N LEU A 514 -3.32 -4.41 -0.83
CA LEU A 514 -4.72 -4.71 -0.53
C LEU A 514 -5.48 -5.34 -1.72
N TRP A 515 -5.16 -6.58 -2.11
CA TRP A 515 -5.89 -7.28 -3.17
C TRP A 515 -7.20 -7.89 -2.67
N TYR A 516 -8.31 -7.68 -3.39
CA TYR A 516 -9.60 -8.27 -3.03
C TYR A 516 -9.58 -9.81 -3.13
N SER A 517 -8.83 -10.36 -4.07
CA SER A 517 -8.68 -11.80 -4.33
C SER A 517 -8.11 -12.58 -3.14
N THR A 518 -7.22 -11.99 -2.34
CA THR A 518 -6.57 -12.65 -1.20
C THR A 518 -7.35 -12.44 0.12
N PHE A 519 -8.17 -11.39 0.22
CA PHE A 519 -8.94 -11.06 1.43
C PHE A 519 -9.91 -12.14 1.95
N PRO A 520 -10.40 -13.14 1.19
CA PRO A 520 -11.15 -14.26 1.77
C PRO A 520 -10.29 -15.15 2.68
N TRP A 521 -8.99 -15.29 2.39
CA TRP A 521 -8.12 -16.28 3.02
C TRP A 521 -7.26 -15.73 4.15
N ILE A 522 -6.88 -14.46 4.04
CA ILE A 522 -5.94 -13.77 4.93
C ILE A 522 -6.50 -12.41 5.36
N ASP A 523 -6.06 -11.89 6.49
CA ASP A 523 -6.43 -10.55 6.96
C ASP A 523 -5.27 -9.56 6.79
N TYR A 524 -5.56 -8.27 6.85
CA TYR A 524 -4.56 -7.21 6.71
C TYR A 524 -4.34 -6.45 8.01
N THR A 525 -3.12 -5.97 8.22
CA THR A 525 -2.85 -4.87 9.16
C THR A 525 -3.41 -3.55 8.62
N THR A 526 -3.28 -2.49 9.41
CA THR A 526 -3.30 -1.11 8.88
C THR A 526 -2.15 -0.90 7.88
N VAL A 527 -2.28 0.16 7.08
CA VAL A 527 -1.33 0.53 6.02
C VAL A 527 0.03 0.89 6.60
N LEU A 528 1.10 0.36 5.98
CA LEU A 528 2.50 0.69 6.29
C LEU A 528 2.94 1.94 5.54
N SER A 529 2.73 1.96 4.22
CA SER A 529 3.00 3.10 3.35
C SER A 529 2.13 3.06 2.09
N ARG A 530 2.13 4.17 1.33
CA ARG A 530 1.59 4.22 -0.02
C ARG A 530 2.75 4.12 -1.00
N THR A 531 2.62 3.25 -1.98
CA THR A 531 3.61 3.01 -3.02
C THR A 531 2.93 2.99 -4.39
N GLY A 532 3.68 2.84 -5.47
CA GLY A 532 3.09 2.66 -6.79
C GLY A 532 4.10 2.23 -7.84
N VAL A 533 3.62 1.50 -8.83
CA VAL A 533 4.45 0.90 -9.87
C VAL A 533 4.53 1.82 -11.08
N THR A 534 5.74 2.03 -11.58
CA THR A 534 6.03 2.75 -12.82
C THR A 534 7.03 1.92 -13.66
N CYS A 535 7.42 2.39 -14.85
CA CYS A 535 8.35 1.67 -15.73
C CYS A 535 9.57 2.51 -16.07
N LEU A 536 10.73 1.88 -16.07
CA LEU A 536 11.84 2.28 -16.94
C LEU A 536 11.49 1.91 -18.38
N VAL A 537 11.55 2.88 -19.28
CA VAL A 537 11.26 2.74 -20.71
C VAL A 537 12.49 3.17 -21.53
N PRO A 538 12.63 2.76 -22.80
CA PRO A 538 13.72 3.22 -23.65
C PRO A 538 13.84 4.75 -23.72
N LYS A 539 15.07 5.30 -23.70
CA LYS A 539 15.30 6.72 -23.98
C LYS A 539 14.89 7.04 -25.43
N PRO A 540 14.25 8.21 -25.68
CA PRO A 540 13.89 8.62 -27.03
C PRO A 540 15.15 8.83 -27.86
N LYS A 541 15.17 8.37 -29.11
CA LYS A 541 16.34 8.51 -29.99
C LYS A 541 16.38 9.91 -30.60
N MET A 542 17.57 10.36 -30.98
CA MET A 542 17.70 11.61 -31.75
C MET A 542 17.03 11.45 -33.12
N LEU A 543 16.27 12.46 -33.53
CA LEU A 543 15.67 12.47 -34.88
C LEU A 543 16.77 12.53 -35.94
N PRO A 544 16.63 11.80 -37.07
CA PRO A 544 17.63 11.81 -38.14
C PRO A 544 17.91 13.22 -38.68
N SER A 545 19.19 13.55 -38.79
CA SER A 545 19.69 14.87 -39.18
C SER A 545 19.10 15.44 -40.48
N TRP A 546 18.75 14.60 -41.46
CA TRP A 546 18.11 15.05 -42.71
C TRP A 546 16.72 15.67 -42.50
N MET A 547 16.03 15.34 -41.41
CA MET A 547 14.71 15.87 -41.07
C MET A 547 14.77 17.34 -40.61
N SER A 548 15.96 17.83 -40.21
CA SER A 548 16.20 19.21 -39.76
C SER A 548 15.77 20.30 -40.74
N LEU A 549 15.67 19.99 -42.04
CA LEU A 549 15.20 20.91 -43.07
C LEU A 549 13.69 21.13 -43.06
N TRP A 550 12.93 20.17 -42.53
CA TRP A 550 11.46 20.22 -42.51
C TRP A 550 10.92 20.79 -41.19
N LEU A 551 11.63 20.53 -40.08
CA LEU A 551 11.28 20.94 -38.71
C LEU A 551 11.10 22.46 -38.44
N PRO A 552 11.72 23.42 -39.16
CA PRO A 552 11.57 24.85 -38.87
C PRO A 552 10.15 25.38 -39.06
N PHE A 553 9.36 24.72 -39.91
CA PHE A 553 7.97 25.08 -40.20
C PHE A 553 7.06 23.87 -39.95
N SER A 554 5.89 24.12 -39.36
CA SER A 554 4.85 23.09 -39.24
C SER A 554 4.33 22.69 -40.62
N PRO A 555 3.75 21.48 -40.80
CA PRO A 555 3.14 21.08 -42.08
C PRO A 555 2.10 22.08 -42.61
N VAL A 556 1.37 22.73 -41.69
CA VAL A 556 0.39 23.80 -42.02
C VAL A 556 1.10 25.04 -42.58
N MET A 557 2.24 25.44 -42.02
CA MET A 557 3.03 26.57 -42.52
C MET A 557 3.64 26.26 -43.89
N TRP A 558 4.17 25.05 -44.10
CA TRP A 558 4.65 24.61 -45.41
C TRP A 558 3.54 24.68 -46.47
N ALA A 559 2.34 24.17 -46.16
CA ALA A 559 1.18 24.26 -47.04
C ALA A 559 0.79 25.72 -47.32
N ALA A 560 0.79 26.60 -46.31
CA ALA A 560 0.48 28.01 -46.46
C ALA A 560 1.49 28.73 -47.38
N VAL A 561 2.80 28.49 -47.21
CA VAL A 561 3.85 29.05 -48.09
C VAL A 561 3.67 28.56 -49.53
N SER A 562 3.40 27.27 -49.74
CA SER A 562 3.13 26.72 -51.08
C SER A 562 1.90 27.36 -51.75
N VAL A 563 0.81 27.54 -51.02
CA VAL A 563 -0.40 28.22 -51.51
C VAL A 563 -0.11 29.70 -51.82
N CYS A 564 0.65 30.40 -50.99
CA CYS A 564 1.07 31.77 -51.23
C CYS A 564 1.91 31.90 -52.51
N ILE A 565 2.85 31.00 -52.80
CA ILE A 565 3.63 30.99 -54.04
C ILE A 565 2.72 30.86 -55.27
N ILE A 566 1.71 29.97 -55.22
CA ILE A 566 0.73 29.81 -56.30
C ILE A 566 -0.08 31.10 -56.49
N ILE A 567 -0.62 31.68 -55.41
CA ILE A 567 -1.41 32.92 -55.46
C ILE A 567 -0.58 34.09 -56.01
N ILE A 568 0.67 34.25 -55.54
CA ILE A 568 1.60 35.28 -56.03
C ILE A 568 1.88 35.06 -57.52
N THR A 569 2.05 33.82 -57.98
CA THR A 569 2.23 33.51 -59.42
C THR A 569 1.01 33.94 -60.26
N VAL A 570 -0.22 33.65 -59.79
CA VAL A 570 -1.46 34.12 -60.48
C VAL A 570 -1.53 35.64 -60.51
N ALA A 571 -1.34 36.29 -59.37
CA ALA A 571 -1.39 37.73 -59.25
C ALA A 571 -0.35 38.40 -60.17
N PHE A 572 0.86 37.86 -60.20
CA PHE A 572 1.96 38.38 -61.00
C PHE A 572 1.72 38.24 -62.51
N HIS A 573 1.25 37.06 -62.96
CA HIS A 573 0.89 36.84 -64.37
C HIS A 573 -0.25 37.78 -64.81
N LYS A 574 -1.31 37.93 -63.99
CA LYS A 574 -2.44 38.83 -64.32
C LYS A 574 -2.07 40.31 -64.25
N LEU A 575 -1.18 40.70 -63.35
CA LEU A 575 -0.66 42.06 -63.26
C LEU A 575 0.21 42.41 -64.48
N ALA A 576 1.05 41.49 -64.95
CA ALA A 576 1.85 41.65 -66.16
C ALA A 576 0.97 41.78 -67.43
N GLU A 577 -0.02 40.90 -67.61
CA GLU A 577 -1.00 40.95 -68.70
C GLU A 577 -1.77 42.28 -68.72
N THR A 578 -2.24 42.72 -67.55
CA THR A 578 -2.99 43.98 -67.39
C THR A 578 -2.10 45.20 -67.63
N SER A 579 -0.87 45.21 -67.12
CA SER A 579 0.09 46.31 -67.32
C SER A 579 0.40 46.50 -68.81
N ASN A 580 0.70 45.42 -69.54
CA ASN A 580 0.88 45.45 -71.00
C ASN A 580 -0.35 46.06 -71.71
N LYS A 581 -1.55 45.53 -71.41
CA LYS A 581 -2.80 45.95 -72.08
C LYS A 581 -3.17 47.42 -71.89
N TYR A 582 -2.92 48.00 -70.71
CA TYR A 582 -3.38 49.36 -70.37
C TYR A 582 -2.27 50.43 -70.37
N LEU A 583 -1.00 50.06 -70.20
CA LEU A 583 0.14 50.98 -70.15
C LEU A 583 1.07 50.86 -71.37
N GLY A 584 0.79 49.93 -72.30
CA GLY A 584 1.53 49.79 -73.57
C GLY A 584 2.99 49.35 -73.40
N ALA A 585 3.35 48.78 -72.25
CA ALA A 585 4.70 48.33 -71.96
C ALA A 585 5.02 47.03 -72.72
N THR A 586 6.15 47.01 -73.43
CA THR A 586 6.70 45.79 -74.05
C THR A 586 6.87 44.70 -73.00
N THR A 587 6.33 43.51 -73.27
CA THR A 587 6.45 42.38 -72.34
C THR A 587 7.88 41.90 -72.24
N LEU A 588 8.49 42.02 -71.06
CA LEU A 588 9.69 41.27 -70.73
C LEU A 588 9.43 39.77 -70.91
N GLU A 589 10.35 39.04 -71.55
CA GLU A 589 10.24 37.60 -71.75
C GLU A 589 10.05 36.85 -70.43
N SER A 590 10.66 37.35 -69.35
CA SER A 590 10.54 36.88 -67.97
C SER A 590 9.10 36.85 -67.42
N TYR A 591 8.17 37.61 -68.00
CA TYR A 591 6.77 37.69 -67.58
C TYR A 591 5.77 37.28 -68.67
N ALA A 592 6.24 36.84 -69.83
CA ALA A 592 5.41 36.55 -71.00
C ALA A 592 4.58 35.27 -70.85
N THR A 593 5.01 34.30 -70.03
CA THR A 593 4.30 33.03 -69.81
C THR A 593 4.12 32.73 -68.33
N TRP A 594 3.10 31.93 -68.01
CA TRP A 594 2.88 31.41 -66.65
C TRP A 594 4.13 30.74 -66.07
N ILE A 595 4.87 29.98 -66.90
CA ILE A 595 6.08 29.26 -66.48
C ILE A 595 7.19 30.26 -66.10
N ASN A 596 7.38 31.32 -66.90
CA ASN A 596 8.39 32.34 -66.61
C ASN A 596 8.01 33.17 -65.36
N CYS A 597 6.72 33.46 -65.16
CA CYS A 597 6.22 34.02 -63.91
C CYS A 597 6.51 33.10 -62.72
N LEU A 598 6.22 31.80 -62.82
CA LEU A 598 6.47 30.82 -61.75
C LEU A 598 7.97 30.75 -61.42
N LEU A 599 8.83 30.59 -62.43
CA LEU A 599 10.28 30.57 -62.25
C LEU A 599 10.80 31.87 -61.60
N THR A 600 10.27 33.04 -62.00
CA THR A 600 10.63 34.30 -61.35
C THR A 600 10.17 34.33 -59.88
N THR A 601 8.95 33.88 -59.57
CA THR A 601 8.48 33.84 -58.16
C THR A 601 9.29 32.87 -57.30
N LEU A 602 9.72 31.73 -57.85
CA LEU A 602 10.62 30.79 -57.18
C LEU A 602 12.03 31.37 -57.00
N GLY A 603 12.55 32.10 -58.00
CA GLY A 603 13.81 32.86 -57.87
C GLY A 603 13.74 33.89 -56.75
N MET A 604 12.69 34.71 -56.72
CA MET A 604 12.45 35.70 -55.65
C MET A 604 12.24 35.05 -54.27
N PHE A 605 11.64 33.85 -54.20
CA PHE A 605 11.51 33.08 -52.96
C PHE A 605 12.87 32.65 -52.39
N VAL A 606 13.82 32.29 -53.26
CA VAL A 606 15.22 31.99 -52.89
C VAL A 606 16.09 33.27 -52.87
N LEU A 607 15.45 34.45 -52.77
CA LEU A 607 16.09 35.78 -52.67
C LEU A 607 17.01 36.14 -53.86
N GLN A 608 16.83 35.51 -55.02
CA GLN A 608 17.51 35.92 -56.24
C GLN A 608 16.90 37.24 -56.74
N PRO A 609 17.72 38.17 -57.28
CA PRO A 609 17.22 39.41 -57.85
C PRO A 609 16.34 39.09 -59.07
N PRO A 610 15.21 39.81 -59.28
CA PRO A 610 14.43 39.67 -60.49
C PRO A 610 15.25 40.09 -61.72
N PRO A 611 15.05 39.45 -62.88
CA PRO A 611 15.78 39.78 -64.10
C PRO A 611 15.50 41.23 -64.54
N ASP A 612 16.61 41.94 -64.74
CA ASP A 612 16.80 43.35 -65.16
C ASP A 612 15.95 44.45 -64.47
N PRO A 613 16.52 45.20 -63.49
CA PRO A 613 15.82 46.28 -62.80
C PRO A 613 15.48 47.50 -63.67
N GLN A 614 16.13 47.67 -64.83
CA GLN A 614 16.04 48.90 -65.62
C GLN A 614 14.81 48.94 -66.55
N GLU A 615 14.26 47.79 -66.92
CA GLU A 615 13.13 47.69 -67.86
C GLU A 615 11.79 47.32 -67.21
N THR A 616 11.70 47.22 -65.87
CA THR A 616 10.43 47.00 -65.17
C THR A 616 9.53 48.24 -65.24
N GLY A 617 8.78 48.35 -66.33
CA GLY A 617 7.92 49.49 -66.63
C GLY A 617 6.80 49.70 -65.60
N HIS A 618 6.64 50.96 -65.21
CA HIS A 618 5.54 51.52 -64.42
C HIS A 618 5.41 51.10 -62.94
N GLY A 619 5.00 52.06 -62.11
CA GLY A 619 5.00 51.97 -60.64
C GLY A 619 4.27 50.78 -60.00
N PRO A 620 3.09 50.33 -60.49
CA PRO A 620 2.33 49.27 -59.82
C PRO A 620 3.04 47.90 -59.80
N VAL A 621 3.67 47.50 -60.92
CA VAL A 621 4.43 46.24 -61.00
C VAL A 621 5.64 46.30 -60.06
N LYS A 622 6.37 47.40 -60.09
CA LYS A 622 7.51 47.63 -59.19
C LYS A 622 7.11 47.57 -57.71
N GLY A 623 6.00 48.21 -57.34
CA GLY A 623 5.46 48.15 -55.97
C GLY A 623 5.09 46.73 -55.54
N PHE A 624 4.44 45.95 -56.41
CA PHE A 624 4.12 44.55 -56.14
C PHE A 624 5.37 43.68 -55.99
N VAL A 625 6.35 43.81 -56.89
CA VAL A 625 7.63 43.09 -56.79
C VAL A 625 8.37 43.44 -55.50
N THR A 626 8.42 44.73 -55.12
CA THR A 626 9.02 45.14 -53.84
C THR A 626 8.29 44.54 -52.64
N ALA A 627 6.95 44.51 -52.63
CA ALA A 627 6.19 43.89 -51.55
C ALA A 627 6.41 42.37 -51.46
N VAL A 628 6.46 41.67 -52.60
CA VAL A 628 6.74 40.22 -52.68
C VAL A 628 8.18 39.91 -52.23
N LEU A 629 9.16 40.71 -52.61
CA LEU A 629 10.55 40.56 -52.16
C LEU A 629 10.67 40.76 -50.64
N VAL A 630 9.99 41.76 -50.07
CA VAL A 630 9.95 41.95 -48.60
C VAL A 630 9.26 40.77 -47.92
N PHE A 631 8.16 40.25 -48.47
CA PHE A 631 7.49 39.06 -47.93
C PHE A 631 8.40 37.82 -47.94
N PHE A 632 9.07 37.53 -49.07
CA PHE A 632 9.98 36.40 -49.15
C PHE A 632 11.25 36.58 -48.30
N LEU A 633 11.76 37.81 -48.15
CA LEU A 633 12.83 38.12 -47.19
C LEU A 633 12.42 37.78 -45.76
N LEU A 634 11.19 38.12 -45.36
CA LEU A 634 10.66 37.76 -44.04
C LEU A 634 10.51 36.24 -43.89
N VAL A 635 9.88 35.55 -44.84
CA VAL A 635 9.71 34.08 -44.80
C VAL A 635 11.06 33.36 -44.75
N SER A 636 12.03 33.76 -45.57
CA SER A 636 13.38 33.20 -45.56
C SER A 636 14.12 33.52 -44.25
N SER A 637 13.96 34.71 -43.68
CA SER A 637 14.60 35.05 -42.40
C SER A 637 14.03 34.24 -41.24
N VAL A 638 12.70 34.02 -41.20
CA VAL A 638 12.05 33.17 -40.19
C VAL A 638 12.46 31.71 -40.37
N TYR A 639 12.52 31.20 -41.61
CA TYR A 639 13.02 29.85 -41.87
C TYR A 639 14.48 29.67 -41.41
N SER A 640 15.38 30.61 -41.75
CA SER A 640 16.78 30.58 -41.33
C SER A 640 16.94 30.65 -39.80
N GLY A 641 16.14 31.47 -39.13
CA GLY A 641 16.11 31.54 -37.65
C GLY A 641 15.58 30.24 -37.02
N GLY A 642 14.53 29.65 -37.59
CA GLY A 642 13.99 28.36 -37.16
C GLY A 642 14.98 27.21 -37.37
N LEU A 643 15.65 27.17 -38.52
CA LEU A 643 16.70 26.20 -38.82
C LEU A 643 17.88 26.32 -37.86
N ALA A 644 18.34 27.55 -37.57
CA ALA A 644 19.36 27.79 -36.57
C ALA A 644 18.92 27.25 -35.19
N SER A 645 17.67 27.49 -34.77
CA SER A 645 17.15 26.97 -33.50
C SER A 645 16.96 25.45 -33.45
N VAL A 646 16.75 24.79 -34.59
CA VAL A 646 16.66 23.31 -34.69
C VAL A 646 18.06 22.69 -34.68
N LEU A 647 19.06 23.36 -35.24
CA LEU A 647 20.45 22.90 -35.24
C LEU A 647 21.17 23.15 -33.91
N THR A 648 20.75 24.13 -33.10
CA THR A 648 21.32 24.35 -31.75
C THR A 648 20.75 23.42 -30.67
N VAL A 649 19.50 22.96 -30.81
CA VAL A 649 18.85 22.07 -29.84
C VAL A 649 18.43 20.78 -30.53
N PRO A 650 19.13 19.65 -30.32
CA PRO A 650 18.79 18.38 -30.96
C PRO A 650 17.35 17.98 -30.59
N ARG A 651 16.61 17.56 -31.61
CA ARG A 651 15.24 17.07 -31.46
C ARG A 651 15.25 15.56 -31.32
N TYR A 652 14.46 15.05 -30.40
CA TYR A 652 14.32 13.64 -30.09
C TYR A 652 12.92 13.15 -30.48
N GLU A 653 12.77 11.83 -30.56
CA GLU A 653 11.46 11.16 -30.62
C GLU A 653 10.58 11.52 -29.41
N HIS A 654 9.27 11.31 -29.53
CA HIS A 654 8.37 11.51 -28.39
C HIS A 654 8.72 10.50 -27.28
N PRO A 655 9.01 10.93 -26.04
CA PRO A 655 9.24 10.01 -24.94
C PRO A 655 7.95 9.26 -24.59
N ILE A 656 8.07 8.10 -23.95
CA ILE A 656 6.94 7.42 -23.30
C ILE A 656 6.87 7.96 -21.87
N ASP A 657 5.93 8.86 -21.61
CA ASP A 657 5.71 9.50 -20.32
C ASP A 657 4.41 9.05 -19.63
N THR A 658 3.43 8.55 -20.40
CA THR A 658 2.11 8.12 -19.90
C THR A 658 1.85 6.62 -20.03
N VAL A 659 0.96 6.09 -19.19
CA VAL A 659 0.49 4.69 -19.19
C VAL A 659 -0.14 4.32 -20.54
N LYS A 660 -0.85 5.29 -21.15
CA LYS A 660 -1.45 5.13 -22.47
C LYS A 660 -0.40 5.06 -23.58
N GLU A 661 0.61 5.93 -23.55
CA GLU A 661 1.73 5.86 -24.51
C GLU A 661 2.49 4.53 -24.41
N LEU A 662 2.66 3.98 -23.20
CA LEU A 662 3.28 2.67 -23.02
C LEU A 662 2.41 1.57 -23.67
N ALA A 663 1.09 1.58 -23.45
CA ALA A 663 0.17 0.64 -24.10
C ALA A 663 0.14 0.79 -25.63
N ASP A 664 0.10 2.02 -26.15
CA ASP A 664 0.11 2.32 -27.58
C ASP A 664 1.45 1.94 -28.24
N SER A 665 2.58 2.02 -27.51
CA SER A 665 3.91 1.62 -27.99
C SER A 665 4.07 0.13 -28.24
N ARG A 666 3.24 -0.70 -27.58
CA ARG A 666 3.28 -2.19 -27.61
C ARG A 666 4.60 -2.80 -27.16
N LEU A 667 5.47 -2.04 -26.47
CA LEU A 667 6.70 -2.56 -25.88
C LEU A 667 6.36 -3.67 -24.87
N PRO A 668 7.11 -4.79 -24.87
CA PRO A 668 7.02 -5.75 -23.77
C PRO A 668 7.52 -5.08 -22.49
N TRP A 669 6.81 -5.30 -21.38
CA TRP A 669 7.27 -4.90 -20.06
C TRP A 669 7.36 -6.12 -19.15
N VAL A 670 8.40 -6.16 -18.30
CA VAL A 670 8.89 -7.41 -17.71
C VAL A 670 9.12 -7.33 -16.21
N ASN A 671 8.94 -8.45 -15.52
CA ASN A 671 9.31 -8.65 -14.11
C ASN A 671 9.49 -10.15 -13.76
N VAL A 672 9.91 -10.46 -12.53
CA VAL A 672 10.15 -11.84 -12.03
C VAL A 672 8.88 -12.62 -11.68
N HIS A 673 7.71 -11.98 -11.54
CA HIS A 673 6.51 -12.63 -11.03
C HIS A 673 5.21 -12.02 -11.58
N GLU A 674 4.13 -12.80 -11.66
CA GLU A 674 2.83 -12.37 -12.22
C GLU A 674 2.06 -11.38 -11.33
N VAL A 675 2.42 -11.23 -10.06
CA VAL A 675 1.79 -10.30 -9.11
C VAL A 675 1.79 -8.84 -9.62
N TRP A 676 2.75 -8.48 -10.47
CA TRP A 676 2.86 -7.15 -11.08
C TRP A 676 1.73 -6.82 -12.07
N VAL A 677 0.94 -7.79 -12.54
CA VAL A 677 -0.30 -7.51 -13.31
C VAL A 677 -1.58 -7.60 -12.47
N TRP A 678 -1.55 -8.12 -11.24
CA TRP A 678 -2.77 -8.36 -10.44
C TRP A 678 -3.59 -7.08 -10.20
N SER A 679 -2.94 -5.94 -9.96
CA SER A 679 -3.60 -4.63 -9.81
C SER A 679 -4.17 -4.05 -11.12
N LEU A 680 -3.92 -4.70 -12.26
CA LEU A 680 -4.42 -4.33 -13.59
C LEU A 680 -5.46 -5.33 -14.14
N LEU A 681 -5.54 -6.55 -13.60
CA LEU A 681 -6.46 -7.61 -14.09
C LEU A 681 -7.93 -7.22 -13.99
N ASP A 682 -8.33 -6.56 -12.89
CA ASP A 682 -9.71 -6.15 -12.62
C ASP A 682 -10.06 -4.79 -13.28
N ASN A 683 -9.11 -4.12 -13.95
CA ASN A 683 -9.34 -2.82 -14.58
C ASN A 683 -9.97 -2.97 -15.97
N ASP A 684 -11.12 -2.33 -16.18
CA ASP A 684 -11.86 -2.44 -17.43
C ASP A 684 -11.29 -1.61 -18.60
N ASP A 685 -10.31 -0.75 -18.34
CA ASP A 685 -9.72 0.16 -19.32
C ASP A 685 -8.93 -0.54 -20.43
N SER A 686 -8.91 0.09 -21.61
CA SER A 686 -8.24 -0.42 -22.80
C SER A 686 -6.71 -0.42 -22.69
N ALA A 687 -6.09 0.58 -22.06
CA ALA A 687 -4.64 0.58 -21.84
C ALA A 687 -4.24 -0.49 -20.80
N SER A 688 -5.01 -0.64 -19.70
CA SER A 688 -4.79 -1.70 -18.71
C SER A 688 -4.81 -3.10 -19.35
N LYS A 689 -5.82 -3.39 -20.18
CA LYS A 689 -5.95 -4.68 -20.89
C LYS A 689 -4.82 -4.92 -21.90
N MET A 690 -4.36 -3.88 -22.58
CA MET A 690 -3.18 -3.96 -23.47
C MET A 690 -1.89 -4.23 -22.67
N LEU A 691 -1.67 -3.55 -21.55
CA LEU A 691 -0.50 -3.77 -20.70
C LEU A 691 -0.45 -5.21 -20.17
N VAL A 692 -1.58 -5.76 -19.69
CA VAL A 692 -1.65 -7.17 -19.25
C VAL A 692 -1.30 -8.14 -20.38
N GLN A 693 -1.72 -7.88 -21.62
CA GLN A 693 -1.38 -8.73 -22.78
C GLN A 693 0.09 -8.64 -23.21
N HIS A 694 0.75 -7.53 -22.95
CA HIS A 694 2.16 -7.28 -23.31
C HIS A 694 3.15 -7.53 -22.15
N PHE A 695 2.65 -7.94 -20.98
CA PHE A 695 3.48 -8.30 -19.83
C PHE A 695 4.15 -9.68 -20.03
N GLN A 696 5.41 -9.81 -19.60
CA GLN A 696 6.14 -11.09 -19.64
C GLN A 696 6.87 -11.34 -18.31
N VAL A 697 6.73 -12.55 -17.78
CA VAL A 697 7.50 -13.03 -16.63
C VAL A 697 8.82 -13.60 -17.12
N LEU A 698 9.95 -13.06 -16.65
CA LEU A 698 11.30 -13.43 -17.05
C LEU A 698 12.22 -13.61 -15.84
N THR A 699 13.31 -14.35 -16.01
CA THR A 699 14.35 -14.50 -14.97
C THR A 699 15.21 -13.23 -14.84
N GLU A 700 15.87 -13.05 -13.69
CA GLU A 700 16.77 -11.91 -13.48
C GLU A 700 17.95 -11.88 -14.48
N GLU A 701 18.45 -13.05 -14.89
CA GLU A 701 19.53 -13.15 -15.89
C GLU A 701 19.08 -12.63 -17.25
N GLU A 702 17.89 -13.06 -17.73
CA GLU A 702 17.31 -12.60 -19.00
C GLU A 702 17.04 -11.09 -18.96
N MET A 703 16.48 -10.58 -17.86
CA MET A 703 16.23 -9.15 -17.68
C MET A 703 17.52 -8.33 -17.64
N THR A 704 18.61 -8.85 -17.07
CA THR A 704 19.93 -8.18 -17.06
C THR A 704 20.50 -8.03 -18.48
N VAL A 705 20.28 -9.02 -19.35
CA VAL A 705 20.69 -8.93 -20.76
C VAL A 705 19.80 -7.93 -21.52
N LEU A 706 18.48 -7.94 -21.29
CA LEU A 706 17.53 -7.05 -21.97
C LEU A 706 17.65 -5.58 -21.54
N SER A 707 18.05 -5.30 -20.29
CA SER A 707 18.10 -3.93 -19.74
C SER A 707 19.12 -3.02 -20.44
N THR A 708 20.04 -3.59 -21.22
CA THR A 708 21.03 -2.87 -22.04
C THR A 708 20.62 -2.70 -23.51
N GLN A 709 19.53 -3.34 -23.96
CA GLN A 709 19.13 -3.34 -25.39
C GLN A 709 18.25 -2.16 -25.79
N GLY A 710 17.58 -1.50 -24.83
CA GLY A 710 16.71 -0.35 -25.10
C GLY A 710 15.45 -0.67 -25.93
N ASN A 711 14.94 -1.90 -25.86
CA ASN A 711 13.73 -2.36 -26.58
C ASN A 711 12.64 -2.94 -25.65
N THR A 712 12.84 -2.89 -24.33
CA THR A 712 11.99 -3.52 -23.31
C THR A 712 11.78 -2.52 -22.16
N ALA A 713 10.61 -2.54 -21.53
CA ALA A 713 10.33 -1.75 -20.35
C ALA A 713 10.44 -2.59 -19.06
N PHE A 714 10.92 -2.00 -17.96
CA PHE A 714 11.16 -2.68 -16.68
C PHE A 714 10.37 -2.00 -15.59
N SER A 715 9.43 -2.69 -14.98
CA SER A 715 8.63 -2.13 -13.88
C SER A 715 9.46 -1.98 -12.61
N LEU A 716 9.36 -0.81 -11.97
CA LEU A 716 9.93 -0.49 -10.67
C LEU A 716 8.81 -0.08 -9.71
N GLU A 717 8.94 -0.42 -8.44
CA GLU A 717 8.08 0.15 -7.40
C GLU A 717 8.69 1.45 -6.87
N LYS A 718 7.88 2.51 -6.85
CA LYS A 718 8.18 3.81 -6.24
C LYS A 718 7.60 3.85 -4.84
N LEU A 719 8.44 4.22 -3.87
CA LEU A 719 8.11 4.33 -2.46
C LEU A 719 7.62 5.73 -2.07
N ALA A 720 7.01 5.81 -0.89
CA ALA A 720 6.42 7.03 -0.35
C ALA A 720 7.41 8.21 -0.29
N SER A 721 8.69 7.95 0.00
CA SER A 721 9.71 9.01 0.12
C SER A 721 10.43 9.33 -1.20
N ASN A 722 9.79 9.07 -2.36
CA ASN A 722 10.31 9.28 -3.72
C ASN A 722 11.55 8.44 -4.12
N HIS A 723 11.86 7.39 -3.38
CA HIS A 723 12.85 6.39 -3.79
C HIS A 723 12.21 5.25 -4.60
N TYR A 724 13.03 4.42 -5.22
CA TYR A 724 12.59 3.25 -5.99
C TYR A 724 13.16 1.96 -5.38
N SER A 725 12.38 0.88 -5.39
CA SER A 725 12.93 -0.47 -5.32
C SER A 725 13.60 -0.74 -6.66
N VAL A 726 14.93 -0.88 -6.65
CA VAL A 726 15.74 -1.08 -7.86
C VAL A 726 16.32 -2.50 -7.82
N PRO A 727 15.85 -3.42 -8.68
CA PRO A 727 16.34 -4.78 -8.72
C PRO A 727 17.74 -4.84 -9.35
N VAL A 728 18.50 -5.90 -9.06
CA VAL A 728 19.92 -6.03 -9.39
C VAL A 728 20.21 -5.95 -10.90
N HIS A 729 19.25 -6.34 -11.75
CA HIS A 729 19.34 -6.28 -13.21
C HIS A 729 19.31 -4.85 -13.80
N ILE A 730 18.96 -3.84 -12.99
CA ILE A 730 19.06 -2.43 -13.34
C ILE A 730 20.34 -1.87 -12.72
N ASN A 731 21.35 -1.67 -13.55
CA ASN A 731 22.66 -1.12 -13.17
C ASN A 731 22.91 0.24 -13.85
N GLU A 732 24.08 0.84 -13.60
CA GLU A 732 24.43 2.14 -14.18
C GLU A 732 24.50 2.12 -15.72
N THR A 733 24.76 0.98 -16.37
CA THR A 733 24.77 0.88 -17.85
C THR A 733 23.35 0.79 -18.42
N ALA A 734 22.40 0.14 -17.74
CA ALA A 734 21.00 0.12 -18.13
C ALA A 734 20.40 1.55 -18.20
N ILE A 735 20.71 2.40 -17.21
CA ILE A 735 20.25 3.80 -17.14
C ILE A 735 20.86 4.70 -18.23
N GLN A 736 21.89 4.24 -18.96
CA GLN A 736 22.33 4.93 -20.18
C GLN A 736 21.29 4.78 -21.31
N THR A 737 20.62 3.64 -21.40
CA THR A 737 19.65 3.30 -22.47
C THR A 737 18.18 3.50 -22.06
N LEU A 738 17.89 3.47 -20.76
CA LEU A 738 16.54 3.58 -20.19
C LEU A 738 16.32 4.93 -19.46
N ARG A 739 15.05 5.34 -19.35
CA ARG A 739 14.56 6.47 -18.55
C ARG A 739 13.35 6.06 -17.74
N ILE A 740 13.11 6.71 -16.60
CA ILE A 740 11.87 6.51 -15.83
C ILE A 740 10.69 7.24 -16.53
N MET A 741 9.55 6.56 -16.59
CA MET A 741 8.27 7.13 -17.01
C MET A 741 7.77 8.13 -15.95
N LYS A 742 7.10 9.22 -16.36
CA LYS A 742 6.60 10.24 -15.41
C LYS A 742 5.36 9.77 -14.66
N GLU A 743 4.45 9.10 -15.35
CA GLU A 743 3.22 8.57 -14.76
C GLU A 743 3.49 7.29 -13.95
N ILE A 744 2.66 7.05 -12.93
CA ILE A 744 2.63 5.81 -12.16
C ILE A 744 1.51 4.95 -12.76
N MET A 745 1.80 3.72 -13.18
CA MET A 745 0.83 2.80 -13.79
C MET A 745 -0.32 2.47 -12.85
N TYR A 746 -0.01 2.16 -11.59
CA TYR A 746 -1.00 1.97 -10.54
C TYR A 746 -0.36 2.22 -9.17
N GLY A 747 -1.14 2.75 -8.22
CA GLY A 747 -0.74 2.94 -6.84
C GLY A 747 -1.36 1.90 -5.92
N GLY A 748 -0.67 1.56 -4.83
CA GLY A 748 -1.15 0.65 -3.80
C GLY A 748 -0.85 1.12 -2.39
N TYR A 749 -1.44 0.42 -1.43
CA TYR A 749 -1.12 0.53 -0.02
C TYR A 749 -0.48 -0.77 0.44
N THR A 750 0.74 -0.69 0.94
CA THR A 750 1.45 -1.85 1.49
C THR A 750 0.89 -2.18 2.87
N VAL A 751 0.71 -3.47 3.13
CA VAL A 751 0.21 -4.02 4.40
C VAL A 751 0.96 -5.30 4.73
N MET A 752 1.01 -5.65 6.01
CA MET A 752 1.36 -7.02 6.39
C MET A 752 0.12 -7.89 6.31
N TYR A 753 0.30 -9.06 5.71
CA TYR A 753 -0.66 -10.12 5.71
C TYR A 753 -0.58 -10.87 7.03
N ILE A 754 -1.73 -11.11 7.64
CA ILE A 754 -1.83 -11.81 8.91
C ILE A 754 -2.91 -12.86 8.83
N ARG A 755 -2.73 -13.96 9.59
CA ARG A 755 -3.75 -15.00 9.67
C ARG A 755 -5.14 -14.44 9.98
N LYS A 756 -6.19 -14.97 9.32
CA LYS A 756 -7.59 -14.60 9.59
C LYS A 756 -7.94 -14.70 11.08
N SER A 757 -8.51 -13.62 11.60
CA SER A 757 -8.85 -13.47 13.03
C SER A 757 -7.68 -13.66 13.99
N SER A 758 -6.46 -13.30 13.58
CA SER A 758 -5.28 -13.35 14.45
C SER A 758 -5.43 -12.43 15.67
N PRO A 759 -5.10 -12.91 16.89
CA PRO A 759 -5.15 -12.10 18.11
C PRO A 759 -4.17 -10.93 18.10
N TYR A 760 -3.13 -10.98 17.26
CA TYR A 760 -2.09 -9.96 17.21
C TYR A 760 -2.50 -8.68 16.47
N LYS A 761 -3.54 -8.75 15.60
CA LYS A 761 -3.90 -7.69 14.65
C LYS A 761 -4.08 -6.31 15.29
N GLU A 762 -4.81 -6.22 16.39
CA GLU A 762 -5.08 -4.92 17.05
C GLU A 762 -3.81 -4.30 17.65
N SER A 763 -3.00 -5.10 18.37
CA SER A 763 -1.74 -4.63 18.95
C SER A 763 -0.72 -4.21 17.89
N PHE A 764 -0.74 -4.89 16.75
CA PHE A 764 0.11 -4.60 15.60
C PHE A 764 -0.33 -3.33 14.88
N ASN A 765 -1.63 -3.17 14.61
CA ASN A 765 -2.20 -1.95 14.03
C ASN A 765 -1.83 -0.71 14.85
N GLN A 766 -2.01 -0.77 16.17
CA GLN A 766 -1.63 0.33 17.07
C GLN A 766 -0.13 0.66 17.00
N LEU A 767 0.74 -0.35 16.87
CA LEU A 767 2.17 -0.10 16.68
C LEU A 767 2.47 0.55 15.33
N ILE A 768 1.92 0.03 14.23
CA ILE A 768 2.16 0.57 12.88
C ILE A 768 1.68 2.02 12.81
N SER A 769 0.49 2.34 13.34
CA SER A 769 0.00 3.72 13.45
C SER A 769 0.98 4.62 14.21
N SER A 770 1.46 4.21 15.39
CA SER A 770 2.44 5.02 16.15
C SER A 770 3.80 5.17 15.43
N LEU A 771 4.26 4.16 14.69
CA LEU A 771 5.51 4.25 13.91
C LEU A 771 5.35 5.17 12.68
N PHE A 772 4.17 5.17 12.06
CA PHE A 772 3.81 6.05 10.95
C PHE A 772 3.66 7.50 11.40
N GLU A 773 2.90 7.75 12.48
CA GLU A 773 2.73 9.07 13.11
C GLU A 773 4.06 9.69 13.56
N ALA A 774 5.02 8.87 14.01
CA ALA A 774 6.36 9.30 14.39
C ALA A 774 7.34 9.47 13.21
N GLY A 775 6.94 9.17 11.96
CA GLY A 775 7.80 9.23 10.78
C GLY A 775 8.92 8.18 10.74
N ILE A 776 8.88 7.17 11.61
CA ILE A 776 9.96 6.17 11.76
C ILE A 776 10.05 5.25 10.53
N THR A 777 8.91 4.95 9.90
CA THR A 777 8.84 4.14 8.67
C THR A 777 9.60 4.81 7.51
N GLN A 778 9.41 6.12 7.32
CA GLN A 778 10.14 6.94 6.34
C GLN A 778 11.64 7.06 6.67
N TYR A 779 12.00 7.20 7.95
CA TYR A 779 13.41 7.19 8.36
C TYR A 779 14.10 5.86 8.03
N TRP A 780 13.46 4.72 8.30
CA TRP A 780 14.00 3.41 7.96
C TRP A 780 14.04 3.13 6.45
N GLU A 781 13.12 3.67 5.66
CA GLU A 781 13.18 3.65 4.20
C GLU A 781 14.53 4.24 3.72
N GLY A 782 14.77 5.52 4.04
CA GLY A 782 16.01 6.22 3.66
C GLY A 782 17.27 5.61 4.25
N GLN A 783 17.21 5.10 5.48
CA GLN A 783 18.35 4.41 6.11
C GLN A 783 18.68 3.07 5.44
N THR A 784 17.67 2.31 5.00
CA THR A 784 17.86 1.04 4.29
C THR A 784 18.49 1.29 2.93
N ILE A 785 17.96 2.28 2.19
CA ILE A 785 18.47 2.66 0.86
C ILE A 785 19.95 3.03 0.94
N ARG A 786 20.34 3.87 1.90
CA ARG A 786 21.74 4.26 2.15
C ARG A 786 22.70 3.12 2.46
N ARG A 787 22.20 2.01 3.00
CA ARG A 787 23.02 0.87 3.44
C ARG A 787 23.06 -0.28 2.43
N HIS A 788 21.99 -0.44 1.65
CA HIS A 788 21.75 -1.64 0.84
C HIS A 788 21.49 -1.35 -0.65
N MET A 789 21.43 -0.07 -1.06
CA MET A 789 21.29 0.33 -2.46
C MET A 789 22.23 1.50 -2.82
N SER A 790 22.42 1.74 -4.11
CA SER A 790 23.24 2.86 -4.59
C SER A 790 22.43 4.16 -4.63
N GLU A 791 22.75 5.13 -3.77
CA GLU A 791 22.18 6.50 -3.85
C GLU A 791 22.49 7.14 -5.22
N ARG A 792 23.64 6.84 -5.83
CA ARG A 792 23.99 7.33 -7.18
C ARG A 792 23.01 6.82 -8.23
N LEU A 793 22.64 5.54 -8.15
CA LEU A 793 21.69 4.92 -9.08
C LEU A 793 20.27 5.46 -8.90
N GLN A 794 19.84 5.70 -7.65
CA GLN A 794 18.57 6.38 -7.36
C GLN A 794 18.51 7.78 -7.99
N ILE A 795 19.58 8.57 -7.82
CA ILE A 795 19.70 9.90 -8.42
C ILE A 795 19.70 9.81 -9.95
N ALA A 796 20.44 8.86 -10.54
CA ALA A 796 20.48 8.65 -11.99
C ALA A 796 19.10 8.28 -12.57
N ILE A 797 18.33 7.42 -11.90
CA ILE A 797 16.95 7.07 -12.27
C ILE A 797 16.07 8.33 -12.23
N ILE A 798 16.10 9.11 -11.15
CA ILE A 798 15.32 10.36 -11.03
C ILE A 798 15.70 11.36 -12.13
N GLN A 799 16.99 11.51 -12.41
CA GLN A 799 17.50 12.45 -13.41
C GLN A 799 17.26 11.98 -14.85
N SER A 800 17.06 10.69 -15.11
CA SER A 800 16.84 10.13 -16.45
C SER A 800 15.62 10.68 -17.22
N VAL A 801 14.67 11.32 -16.53
CA VAL A 801 13.56 12.07 -17.14
C VAL A 801 14.08 13.26 -17.96
N VAL A 802 15.15 13.90 -17.48
CA VAL A 802 15.86 14.98 -18.16
C VAL A 802 16.70 14.36 -19.26
N VAL A 803 16.33 14.64 -20.51
CA VAL A 803 17.16 14.29 -21.66
C VAL A 803 18.48 15.05 -21.55
N ASP A 804 19.60 14.33 -21.58
CA ASP A 804 20.94 14.88 -21.35
C ASP A 804 21.17 16.19 -22.12
N LYS A 805 21.21 17.30 -21.38
CA LYS A 805 21.78 18.53 -21.88
C LYS A 805 23.28 18.29 -21.95
N GLN A 806 23.79 18.03 -23.15
CA GLN A 806 25.23 18.14 -23.36
C GLN A 806 25.61 19.60 -23.08
N ASP A 807 26.39 19.82 -22.02
CA ASP A 807 26.83 21.14 -21.58
C ASP A 807 27.89 21.70 -22.55
N GLY A 808 27.44 22.14 -23.71
CA GLY A 808 28.28 22.77 -24.72
C GLY A 808 27.57 22.98 -26.07
N PRO A 809 28.07 23.88 -26.92
CA PRO A 809 27.60 24.01 -28.29
C PRO A 809 27.99 22.76 -29.11
N LEU A 810 27.00 22.04 -29.63
CA LEU A 810 27.23 20.89 -30.51
C LEU A 810 27.98 21.33 -31.78
N GLN A 811 29.09 20.67 -32.11
CA GLN A 811 29.84 20.97 -33.33
C GLN A 811 29.05 20.48 -34.56
N LEU A 812 28.84 21.37 -35.53
CA LEU A 812 28.10 21.03 -36.76
C LEU A 812 28.95 20.11 -37.67
N THR A 813 28.65 18.80 -37.65
CA THR A 813 29.23 17.81 -38.58
C THR A 813 28.55 17.80 -39.96
N LEU A 814 29.14 17.07 -40.92
CA LEU A 814 28.56 16.84 -42.25
C LEU A 814 27.20 16.11 -42.20
N ASP A 815 26.94 15.30 -41.17
CA ASP A 815 25.69 14.55 -41.01
C ASP A 815 24.48 15.48 -40.89
N HIS A 816 24.65 16.63 -40.24
CA HIS A 816 23.64 17.70 -40.16
C HIS A 816 23.28 18.30 -41.53
N LEU A 817 24.21 18.26 -42.49
CA LEU A 817 24.03 18.83 -43.83
C LEU A 817 23.67 17.78 -44.90
N GLN A 818 23.68 16.49 -44.56
CA GLN A 818 23.42 15.38 -45.50
C GLN A 818 22.12 15.58 -46.29
N GLY A 819 21.04 16.01 -45.61
CA GLY A 819 19.73 16.25 -46.25
C GLY A 819 19.80 17.28 -47.39
N ALA A 820 20.59 18.35 -47.22
CA ALA A 820 20.72 19.39 -48.24
C ALA A 820 21.49 18.89 -49.47
N PHE A 821 22.54 18.09 -49.26
CA PHE A 821 23.28 17.46 -50.35
C PHE A 821 22.43 16.42 -51.10
N VAL A 822 21.60 15.65 -50.41
CA VAL A 822 20.66 14.69 -51.03
C VAL A 822 19.62 15.43 -51.90
N ILE A 823 19.02 16.50 -51.40
CA ILE A 823 18.06 17.31 -52.18
C ILE A 823 18.74 17.93 -53.41
N LEU A 824 19.95 18.47 -53.26
CA LEU A 824 20.73 19.03 -54.38
C LEU A 824 21.05 17.96 -55.44
N ALA A 825 21.51 16.77 -55.01
CA ALA A 825 21.81 15.67 -55.91
C ALA A 825 20.56 15.21 -56.68
N LEU A 826 19.42 15.04 -56.00
CA LEU A 826 18.14 14.70 -56.63
C LEU A 826 17.69 15.77 -57.64
N GLY A 827 17.79 17.06 -57.27
CA GLY A 827 17.44 18.18 -58.16
C GLY A 827 18.30 18.22 -59.42
N LEU A 828 19.62 18.04 -59.28
CA LEU A 828 20.53 17.97 -60.43
C LEU A 828 20.28 16.73 -61.30
N SER A 829 20.00 15.57 -60.70
CA SER A 829 19.63 14.36 -61.44
C SER A 829 18.34 14.55 -62.26
N LEU A 830 17.32 15.19 -61.69
CA LEU A 830 16.08 15.51 -62.39
C LEU A 830 16.29 16.53 -63.53
N ALA A 831 17.13 17.55 -63.31
CA ALA A 831 17.47 18.53 -64.34
C ALA A 831 18.22 17.89 -65.52
N ILE A 832 19.21 17.03 -65.25
CA ILE A 832 19.95 16.25 -66.27
C ILE A 832 18.98 15.34 -67.03
N PHE A 833 18.05 14.68 -66.34
CA PHE A 833 17.04 13.82 -66.97
C PHE A 833 16.09 14.61 -67.89
N SER A 834 15.59 15.77 -67.46
CA SER A 834 14.79 16.67 -68.32
C SER A 834 15.56 17.10 -69.57
N PHE A 835 16.82 17.50 -69.41
CA PHE A 835 17.68 17.91 -70.52
C PHE A 835 17.93 16.78 -71.53
N ILE A 836 18.13 15.54 -71.06
CA ILE A 836 18.23 14.35 -71.92
C ILE A 836 16.92 14.09 -72.67
N ILE A 837 15.76 14.28 -72.02
CA ILE A 837 14.44 14.17 -72.68
C ILE A 837 14.29 15.24 -73.75
N GLU A 838 14.61 16.51 -73.45
CA GLU A 838 14.53 17.64 -74.38
C GLU A 838 15.40 17.42 -75.62
N ILE A 839 16.65 16.99 -75.43
CA ILE A 839 17.55 16.61 -76.53
C ILE A 839 16.95 15.47 -77.35
N THR A 840 16.44 14.43 -76.70
CA THR A 840 15.88 13.24 -77.36
C THR A 840 14.65 13.61 -78.19
N CYS A 841 13.72 14.39 -77.61
CA CYS A 841 12.54 14.93 -78.30
C CYS A 841 12.92 15.86 -79.46
N SER A 842 13.94 16.71 -79.30
CA SER A 842 14.46 17.59 -80.35
C SER A 842 15.05 16.79 -81.52
N ILE A 843 15.84 15.75 -81.22
CA ILE A 843 16.39 14.82 -82.21
C ILE A 843 15.25 14.07 -82.94
N ILE A 844 14.29 13.51 -82.22
CA ILE A 844 13.12 12.83 -82.82
C ILE A 844 12.34 13.79 -83.73
N LYS A 845 12.06 15.01 -83.29
CA LYS A 845 11.35 16.03 -84.08
C LYS A 845 12.13 16.43 -85.34
N LYS A 846 13.47 16.51 -85.26
CA LYS A 846 14.35 16.77 -86.40
C LYS A 846 14.44 15.59 -87.38
N TYR A 847 14.37 14.34 -86.89
CA TYR A 847 14.26 13.17 -87.75
C TYR A 847 12.88 13.08 -88.41
N HIS A 848 11.79 13.39 -87.69
CA HIS A 848 10.44 13.43 -88.23
C HIS A 848 10.30 14.48 -89.35
N SER A 849 10.76 15.71 -89.12
CA SER A 849 10.71 16.74 -90.16
C SER A 849 11.66 16.46 -91.33
N SER A 850 12.79 15.77 -91.11
CA SER A 850 13.66 15.27 -92.19
C SER A 850 13.01 14.14 -93.00
N PHE A 851 12.12 13.36 -92.39
CA PHE A 851 11.33 12.31 -93.04
C PHE A 851 10.16 12.91 -93.84
N GLU A 852 9.42 13.86 -93.26
CA GLU A 852 8.33 14.62 -93.94
C GLU A 852 8.81 15.50 -95.10
N ASN A 853 10.09 15.91 -95.13
CA ASN A 853 10.66 16.63 -96.27
C ASN A 853 11.27 15.70 -97.34
N LYS A 854 11.17 14.37 -97.17
CA LYS A 854 11.72 13.36 -98.09
C LYS A 854 10.67 12.50 -98.80
N PHE A 855 9.40 12.62 -98.42
CA PHE A 855 8.23 11.93 -98.98
C PHE A 855 7.15 12.96 -99.31
#